data_AF-A0A5C6B877-F1
#
_entry.id   AF-A0A5C6B877-F1
#
_cell.length_a   1.000
_cell.length_b   1.000
_cell.length_c   1.000
_cell.angle_alpha   90.00
_cell.angle_beta   90.00
_cell.angle_gamma   90.00
#
_symmetry.space_group_name_H-M   'P 1'
#
loop_
_entity.id
_entity.type
_entity.pdbx_description
1 polymer ?
#
loop_
_entity_poly.entity_id
_entity_poly.type
_entity_poly.pdbx_seq_one_letter_code
_entity_poly.pdbx_strand_id
1 'polypeptide(L)'
;MRPSHERSTTESLTTENSTDHDIDDSAGSCSPRHLLDIIDHAAHLLPAQGPIEVFVHHNTLHAFDHMPFDDAVRAAWKVYGAEPYLSEVRYQQLLREGRITRDDLRKIMHKDIANDECKLVDGLGSRFDLRMAMLLYPLKEAPENELRWVIAETDALTKFRGDVDPAIVQRLIKSTRKHVDRSDPDSESLKRLDDFGRGKPSRWRDSEWETFTLKSLWETCQRGTELARCTTETRVKPVRVRDVLLLATGEDADRFVHETLIRFCATFIDQGFASWALPGRDDGLFRCFVEIYRPEMILGELWMKGLSEETQRITDSQTTAIESIRQSLDMLGVPASELESFITQTLLALPGWAGMISQLCNAASWVDRPLPKDSLVDFLAVRLLLDRLAAKYVATKHLGFSGTTDQIACDAWSRVPHSVDVQLRNCFRVFQLAQSLGWDWTQLAALNAEQWSMIFYELDAFDAIDRRRVFHLAYEQKYRNEALTSVVLTSREVLARRKQADQNRQRPSFQITCCIDDREESFRRHLEETDPCCETFGAAGFFAVAMNYQGASDANYKPLCPAIITPTHYVRENVGYTFAGEDRRRAQTRRRLGLFTHGMHSRSRGFIGGAVTSILGNLAAFPLVSRVLFPRLTAQIRRKAGEFLGPPPVTQLQLERYKPESGPEGGNIGYTVDEMTDIVERLLRDIGLIDSFARLVVITGHGSSSVNNPHESAYNCGACAGKRGGPNARAFAQMANDWRVRNRVAQRGIVIPEDTAFIGAYHNTCDDSVVWYDLDRLPPSHFELFETVKRHCDEARLRNAHERARRFASCDLNCTPIEALRHVERRSEDLSQVRPEYNHATDALCFVGRREWSRGLFLDRRAFLTSYDPTQDDEEHSILLRILGAAIPVCAGINLEYYFSSVDNTKYGSGTKLPHNIVSLLGVMEGATSDLRTGLYRQMIEIHEPMRILFVIETTPDAMLNIMDRHQDIGRLCRGNWIQLAVLNHETSEIQVYEGGTFAPFIANGDTLPSVDSSTQWFRGHRGHLPFAWVTAAWADGAKQDDGSSASGMRSSANAGQSPASDLGTGAAV
;
A
#
# COMPACT_ATOMS: atom_id res chain seq x y z
N MET A 1 -19.74 21.55 -57.98
CA MET A 1 -18.48 22.33 -57.99
C MET A 1 -17.60 21.79 -56.87
N ARG A 2 -16.50 21.09 -57.24
CA ARG A 2 -15.33 20.59 -56.47
C ARG A 2 -15.52 19.89 -55.10
N PRO A 3 -14.66 18.89 -54.77
CA PRO A 3 -15.07 17.74 -53.95
C PRO A 3 -14.31 17.60 -52.61
N SER A 4 -14.87 16.79 -51.71
CA SER A 4 -14.15 16.16 -50.59
C SER A 4 -14.57 14.69 -50.52
N HIS A 5 -13.61 13.79 -50.74
CA HIS A 5 -13.79 12.34 -50.70
C HIS A 5 -13.06 11.72 -49.51
N GLU A 6 -13.74 10.72 -48.96
CA GLU A 6 -13.36 9.72 -47.98
C GLU A 6 -12.16 8.82 -48.33
N ARG A 7 -11.60 8.24 -47.24
CA ARG A 7 -11.06 6.87 -47.04
C ARG A 7 -9.55 6.58 -47.20
N SER A 8 -9.03 6.09 -46.06
CA SER A 8 -8.30 4.83 -45.84
C SER A 8 -6.89 4.66 -46.42
N THR A 9 -5.93 4.37 -45.54
CA THR A 9 -4.80 3.41 -45.70
C THR A 9 -4.04 3.37 -44.35
N THR A 10 -4.00 2.27 -43.59
CA THR A 10 -3.00 1.19 -43.63
C THR A 10 -1.57 1.67 -43.94
N GLU A 11 -0.72 1.76 -42.93
CA GLU A 11 0.74 1.79 -43.13
C GLU A 11 1.45 0.79 -42.21
N SER A 12 2.21 -0.05 -42.90
CA SER A 12 3.07 -1.13 -42.47
C SER A 12 4.41 -0.61 -41.95
N LEU A 13 4.97 -1.36 -41.00
CA LEU A 13 6.38 -1.32 -40.61
C LEU A 13 7.32 -1.39 -41.82
N THR A 14 8.11 -0.34 -42.01
CA THR A 14 9.39 -0.41 -42.72
C THR A 14 10.47 0.26 -41.87
N THR A 15 11.41 -0.56 -41.44
CA THR A 15 12.72 -0.16 -40.92
C THR A 15 13.48 0.63 -41.97
N GLU A 16 13.73 1.92 -41.73
CA GLU A 16 14.75 2.69 -42.43
C GLU A 16 15.69 3.35 -41.43
N ASN A 17 16.97 2.98 -41.55
CA ASN A 17 18.11 3.68 -40.97
C ASN A 17 18.15 5.11 -41.50
N SER A 18 18.08 6.11 -40.62
CA SER A 18 18.49 7.49 -40.91
C SER A 18 19.48 7.92 -39.82
N THR A 19 20.78 7.75 -40.08
CA THR A 19 21.72 8.84 -40.41
C THR A 19 22.03 9.74 -39.22
N ASP A 20 23.27 9.62 -38.75
CA ASP A 20 24.01 10.56 -37.91
C ASP A 20 23.51 12.00 -38.09
N HIS A 21 22.92 12.54 -37.03
CA HIS A 21 22.86 13.98 -36.87
C HIS A 21 24.14 14.40 -36.16
N ASP A 22 25.02 15.03 -36.93
CA ASP A 22 26.16 15.81 -36.48
C ASP A 22 25.77 16.67 -35.26
N ILE A 23 26.42 16.37 -34.13
CA ILE A 23 26.43 17.19 -32.94
C ILE A 23 27.26 18.43 -33.28
N ASP A 24 26.59 19.55 -33.56
CA ASP A 24 27.23 20.85 -33.67
C ASP A 24 27.60 21.33 -32.26
N ASP A 25 28.86 21.06 -31.91
CA ASP A 25 29.50 21.31 -30.62
C ASP A 25 29.90 22.79 -30.45
N SER A 26 28.95 23.72 -30.62
CA SER A 26 29.22 25.15 -30.40
C SER A 26 28.11 25.91 -29.65
N ALA A 27 28.41 26.26 -28.38
CA ALA A 27 27.77 27.28 -27.53
C ALA A 27 26.35 27.02 -26.95
N GLY A 28 26.23 26.07 -26.02
CA GLY A 28 26.03 26.40 -24.60
C GLY A 28 24.69 26.92 -24.06
N SER A 29 23.56 26.88 -24.77
CA SER A 29 22.26 27.15 -24.13
C SER A 29 21.20 26.10 -24.42
N CYS A 30 20.71 25.45 -23.37
CA CYS A 30 19.57 24.55 -23.42
C CYS A 30 18.30 25.35 -23.78
N SER A 31 17.55 24.91 -24.79
CA SER A 31 16.32 25.58 -25.19
C SER A 31 15.25 25.49 -24.09
N PRO A 32 14.39 26.51 -23.89
CA PRO A 32 13.31 26.44 -22.90
C PRO A 32 12.37 25.24 -23.07
N ARG A 33 12.16 24.80 -24.32
CA ARG A 33 11.33 23.62 -24.62
C ARG A 33 11.97 22.33 -24.10
N HIS A 34 13.28 22.16 -24.30
CA HIS A 34 13.99 21.00 -23.81
C HIS A 34 13.97 20.91 -22.27
N LEU A 35 14.06 22.04 -21.56
CA LEU A 35 13.91 22.07 -20.10
C LEU A 35 12.51 21.67 -19.65
N LEU A 36 11.46 22.10 -20.35
CA LEU A 36 10.08 21.70 -20.05
C LEU A 36 9.89 20.19 -20.24
N ASP A 37 10.41 19.63 -21.33
CA ASP A 37 10.34 18.18 -21.59
C ASP A 37 11.04 17.37 -20.46
N ILE A 38 12.18 17.86 -19.95
CA ILE A 38 12.88 17.26 -18.81
C ILE A 38 12.04 17.37 -17.52
N ILE A 39 11.41 18.53 -17.26
CA ILE A 39 10.58 18.73 -16.07
C ILE A 39 9.35 17.82 -16.13
N ASP A 40 8.71 17.68 -17.29
CA ASP A 40 7.56 16.80 -17.48
C ASP A 40 7.94 15.32 -17.28
N HIS A 41 9.12 14.91 -17.78
CA HIS A 41 9.64 13.57 -17.51
C HIS A 41 9.91 13.34 -16.02
N ALA A 42 10.54 14.30 -15.34
CA ALA A 42 10.78 14.23 -13.89
C ALA A 42 9.47 14.26 -13.08
N ALA A 43 8.44 14.96 -13.56
CA ALA A 43 7.13 15.01 -12.93
C ALA A 43 6.42 13.65 -12.89
N HIS A 44 6.68 12.79 -13.89
CA HIS A 44 6.16 11.42 -13.92
C HIS A 44 6.72 10.55 -12.78
N LEU A 45 7.89 10.89 -12.24
CA LEU A 45 8.51 10.20 -11.10
C LEU A 45 7.98 10.70 -9.74
N LEU A 46 7.17 11.76 -9.70
CA LEU A 46 6.60 12.28 -8.46
C LEU A 46 5.40 11.44 -8.00
N PRO A 47 5.08 11.42 -6.69
CA PRO A 47 3.89 10.74 -6.20
C PRO A 47 2.61 11.21 -6.90
N ALA A 48 1.79 10.27 -7.36
CA ALA A 48 0.52 10.55 -8.04
C ALA A 48 -0.68 10.66 -7.09
N GLN A 49 -0.44 10.65 -5.78
CA GLN A 49 -1.51 10.68 -4.80
C GLN A 49 -2.21 12.05 -4.78
N GLY A 50 -3.53 12.02 -4.93
CA GLY A 50 -4.38 13.21 -4.76
C GLY A 50 -4.54 13.66 -3.30
N PRO A 51 -5.31 14.75 -3.09
CA PRO A 51 -5.63 15.26 -1.77
C PRO A 51 -6.26 14.19 -0.86
N ILE A 52 -6.09 14.33 0.46
CA ILE A 52 -6.61 13.38 1.46
C ILE A 52 -8.14 13.20 1.40
N GLU A 53 -8.92 14.09 0.78
CA GLU A 53 -10.36 13.89 0.59
C GLU A 53 -10.74 12.98 -0.60
N VAL A 54 -9.79 12.76 -1.52
CA VAL A 54 -9.93 11.97 -2.76
C VAL A 54 -8.80 10.92 -2.80
N PHE A 55 -8.47 10.35 -1.63
CA PHE A 55 -7.44 9.32 -1.54
C PHE A 55 -7.91 8.07 -2.30
N VAL A 56 -7.28 7.83 -3.45
CA VAL A 56 -7.49 6.62 -4.25
C VAL A 56 -6.22 5.80 -4.14
N HIS A 57 -6.37 4.57 -3.66
CA HIS A 57 -5.27 3.61 -3.65
C HIS A 57 -4.80 3.37 -5.08
N HIS A 58 -3.49 3.45 -5.30
CA HIS A 58 -2.88 3.36 -6.63
C HIS A 58 -1.56 2.59 -6.54
N ASN A 59 -0.99 2.25 -7.68
CA ASN A 59 0.37 1.74 -7.70
C ASN A 59 1.33 2.87 -7.31
N THR A 60 1.89 2.83 -6.10
CA THR A 60 2.86 3.82 -5.61
C THR A 60 4.05 3.97 -6.57
N LEU A 61 4.42 2.90 -7.28
CA LEU A 61 5.47 2.87 -8.31
C LEU A 61 4.94 2.88 -9.75
N HIS A 62 3.81 3.57 -10.00
CA HIS A 62 3.21 3.69 -11.34
C HIS A 62 4.20 4.09 -12.44
N ALA A 63 5.19 4.94 -12.14
CA ALA A 63 6.22 5.35 -13.10
C ALA A 63 7.09 4.18 -13.64
N PHE A 64 7.13 3.06 -12.91
CA PHE A 64 7.91 1.87 -13.25
C PHE A 64 7.03 0.68 -13.64
N ASP A 65 5.70 0.86 -13.76
CA ASP A 65 4.76 -0.25 -14.00
C ASP A 65 4.95 -0.96 -15.35
N HIS A 66 5.64 -0.31 -16.28
CA HIS A 66 6.05 -0.85 -17.58
C HIS A 66 7.18 -1.90 -17.48
N MET A 67 7.88 -1.95 -16.34
CA MET A 67 8.91 -2.94 -16.04
C MET A 67 8.32 -4.14 -15.26
N PRO A 68 8.96 -5.32 -15.31
CA PRO A 68 8.68 -6.39 -14.35
C PRO A 68 8.87 -5.90 -12.91
N PHE A 69 8.05 -6.38 -11.98
CA PHE A 69 8.01 -5.92 -10.59
C PHE A 69 9.38 -5.90 -9.90
N ASP A 70 10.15 -6.98 -10.01
CA ASP A 70 11.46 -7.09 -9.36
C ASP A 70 12.48 -6.07 -9.93
N ASP A 71 12.42 -5.80 -11.23
CA ASP A 71 13.24 -4.77 -11.88
C ASP A 71 12.77 -3.36 -11.51
N ALA A 72 11.45 -3.17 -11.44
CA ALA A 72 10.81 -1.91 -11.08
C ALA A 72 11.19 -1.47 -9.66
N VAL A 73 11.11 -2.37 -8.68
CA VAL A 73 11.48 -2.04 -7.28
C VAL A 73 12.99 -1.79 -7.15
N ARG A 74 13.83 -2.48 -7.94
CA ARG A 74 15.28 -2.23 -7.97
C ARG A 74 15.62 -0.89 -8.65
N ALA A 75 14.88 -0.50 -9.68
CA ALA A 75 15.00 0.82 -10.31
C ALA A 75 14.52 1.93 -9.36
N ALA A 76 13.37 1.74 -8.71
CA ALA A 76 12.84 2.66 -7.72
C ALA A 76 13.78 2.82 -6.50
N TRP A 77 14.44 1.75 -6.05
CA TRP A 77 15.49 1.83 -5.02
C TRP A 77 16.61 2.80 -5.43
N LYS A 78 17.07 2.74 -6.69
CA LYS A 78 18.15 3.62 -7.19
C LYS A 78 17.70 5.08 -7.31
N VAL A 79 16.44 5.33 -7.67
CA VAL A 79 15.91 6.68 -7.90
C VAL A 79 15.44 7.35 -6.60
N TYR A 80 14.70 6.63 -5.76
CA TYR A 80 14.07 7.17 -4.54
C TYR A 80 14.83 6.88 -3.25
N GLY A 81 15.75 5.91 -3.27
CA GLY A 81 16.41 5.40 -2.07
C GLY A 81 15.41 4.79 -1.09
N ALA A 82 14.41 4.06 -1.60
CA ALA A 82 13.30 3.51 -0.84
C ALA A 82 13.26 1.99 -0.95
N GLU A 83 13.11 1.29 0.18
CA GLU A 83 13.38 -0.15 0.26
C GLU A 83 12.41 -0.97 -0.63
N PRO A 84 12.91 -1.98 -1.37
CA PRO A 84 12.09 -2.77 -2.31
C PRO A 84 11.30 -3.91 -1.64
N TYR A 85 11.83 -4.47 -0.55
CA TYR A 85 11.26 -5.60 0.19
C TYR A 85 11.50 -5.42 1.70
N LEU A 86 10.77 -6.18 2.53
CA LEU A 86 11.03 -6.26 3.96
C LEU A 86 12.50 -6.54 4.27
N SER A 87 12.97 -6.06 5.43
CA SER A 87 14.34 -6.31 5.88
C SER A 87 14.64 -7.81 6.00
N GLU A 88 15.90 -8.20 5.75
CA GLU A 88 16.32 -9.60 5.90
C GLU A 88 16.01 -10.13 7.30
N VAL A 89 16.18 -9.32 8.35
CA VAL A 89 15.85 -9.66 9.73
C VAL A 89 14.39 -10.10 9.88
N ARG A 90 13.47 -9.40 9.19
CA ARG A 90 12.04 -9.75 9.22
C ARG A 90 11.78 -11.06 8.49
N TYR A 91 12.42 -11.31 7.35
CA TYR A 91 12.30 -12.60 6.66
C TYR A 91 12.89 -13.77 7.46
N GLN A 92 14.01 -13.56 8.16
CA GLN A 92 14.57 -14.55 9.09
C GLN A 92 13.63 -14.86 10.25
N GLN A 93 12.84 -13.88 10.70
CA GLN A 93 11.79 -14.13 11.67
C GLN A 93 10.66 -14.98 11.07
N LEU A 94 10.21 -14.68 9.84
CA LEU A 94 9.21 -15.49 9.14
C LEU A 94 9.67 -16.94 8.90
N LEU A 95 10.96 -17.15 8.63
CA LEU A 95 11.57 -18.49 8.53
C LEU A 95 11.51 -19.23 9.87
N ARG A 96 11.82 -18.56 10.99
CA ARG A 96 11.74 -19.15 12.35
C ARG A 96 10.31 -19.44 12.79
N GLU A 97 9.36 -18.60 12.39
CA GLU A 97 7.92 -18.77 12.63
C GLU A 97 7.31 -19.86 11.72
N GLY A 98 8.09 -20.43 10.79
CA GLY A 98 7.60 -21.42 9.82
C GLY A 98 6.69 -20.83 8.75
N ARG A 99 6.59 -19.50 8.65
CA ARG A 99 5.88 -18.78 7.57
C ARG A 99 6.65 -18.79 6.26
N ILE A 100 7.94 -19.09 6.30
CA ILE A 100 8.77 -19.51 5.17
C ILE A 100 9.44 -20.81 5.61
N THR A 101 9.61 -21.79 4.71
CA THR A 101 10.36 -23.01 5.01
C THR A 101 11.65 -23.09 4.18
N ARG A 102 12.60 -23.93 4.61
CA ARG A 102 13.81 -24.21 3.84
C ARG A 102 13.51 -24.82 2.47
N ASP A 103 12.41 -25.57 2.37
CA ASP A 103 11.99 -26.18 1.11
C ASP A 103 11.44 -25.13 0.13
N ASP A 104 10.72 -24.12 0.64
CA ASP A 104 10.24 -22.99 -0.17
C ASP A 104 11.43 -22.21 -0.77
N LEU A 105 12.45 -21.92 0.05
CA LEU A 105 13.69 -21.26 -0.43
C LEU A 105 14.43 -22.10 -1.48
N ARG A 106 14.52 -23.42 -1.27
CA ARG A 106 15.13 -24.35 -2.23
C ARG A 106 14.40 -24.31 -3.57
N LYS A 107 13.06 -24.36 -3.57
CA LYS A 107 12.24 -24.32 -4.79
C LYS A 107 12.44 -23.04 -5.60
N ILE A 108 12.47 -21.88 -4.94
CA ILE A 108 12.75 -20.60 -5.62
C ILE A 108 14.18 -20.59 -6.16
N MET A 109 15.16 -21.05 -5.38
CA MET A 109 16.56 -21.05 -5.82
C MET A 109 16.83 -21.96 -7.02
N HIS A 110 16.19 -23.13 -7.10
CA HIS A 110 16.27 -23.97 -8.29
C HIS A 110 15.68 -23.29 -9.54
N LYS A 111 14.59 -22.52 -9.40
CA LYS A 111 14.03 -21.75 -10.52
C LYS A 111 15.00 -20.66 -11.00
N ASP A 112 15.64 -19.95 -10.07
CA ASP A 112 16.54 -18.84 -10.38
C ASP A 112 17.89 -19.28 -10.97
N ILE A 113 18.40 -20.44 -10.55
CA ILE A 113 19.77 -20.89 -10.87
C ILE A 113 19.77 -21.99 -11.96
N ALA A 114 18.61 -22.38 -12.50
CA ALA A 114 18.35 -23.58 -13.33
C ALA A 114 19.38 -23.96 -14.42
N ASN A 115 20.19 -23.04 -14.95
CA ASN A 115 21.24 -23.29 -15.95
C ASN A 115 22.70 -23.20 -15.44
N ASP A 116 22.94 -22.83 -14.17
CA ASP A 116 24.27 -22.54 -13.61
C ASP A 116 24.49 -23.22 -12.23
N GLU A 117 23.62 -24.18 -11.85
CA GLU A 117 23.60 -24.86 -10.53
C GLU A 117 24.91 -25.57 -10.19
N CYS A 118 25.64 -26.04 -11.21
CA CYS A 118 26.81 -26.90 -11.08
C CYS A 118 28.16 -26.19 -11.21
N LYS A 119 28.21 -24.85 -11.28
CA LYS A 119 29.50 -24.15 -11.18
C LYS A 119 30.06 -24.36 -9.78
N LEU A 120 31.03 -25.26 -9.69
CA LEU A 120 31.81 -25.52 -8.50
C LEU A 120 32.64 -24.28 -8.19
N VAL A 121 32.48 -23.74 -6.99
CA VAL A 121 33.54 -22.93 -6.39
C VAL A 121 34.55 -23.95 -5.87
N ASP A 122 35.55 -24.26 -6.69
CA ASP A 122 36.50 -25.38 -6.56
C ASP A 122 36.78 -25.80 -5.10
N GLY A 123 36.26 -26.98 -4.70
CA GLY A 123 36.45 -27.56 -3.36
C GLY A 123 35.60 -26.98 -2.21
N LEU A 124 34.86 -25.88 -2.42
CA LEU A 124 34.10 -25.15 -1.38
C LEU A 124 32.57 -25.34 -1.45
N GLY A 125 32.05 -25.91 -2.54
CA GLY A 125 30.63 -26.20 -2.74
C GLY A 125 30.10 -25.72 -4.09
N SER A 126 28.81 -25.93 -4.34
CA SER A 126 28.14 -25.35 -5.50
C SER A 126 27.74 -23.89 -5.25
N ARG A 127 27.51 -23.12 -6.33
CA ARG A 127 26.89 -21.78 -6.24
C ARG A 127 25.55 -21.81 -5.49
N PHE A 128 24.78 -22.89 -5.66
CA PHE A 128 23.53 -23.12 -4.94
C PHE A 128 23.77 -23.22 -3.43
N ASP A 129 24.75 -24.02 -2.97
CA ASP A 129 25.08 -24.18 -1.55
C ASP A 129 25.53 -22.84 -0.92
N LEU A 130 26.33 -22.08 -1.66
CA LEU A 130 26.80 -20.75 -1.25
C LEU A 130 25.64 -19.79 -1.00
N ARG A 131 24.75 -19.64 -1.99
CA ARG A 131 23.58 -18.74 -1.89
C ARG A 131 22.59 -19.22 -0.84
N MET A 132 22.37 -20.53 -0.75
CA MET A 132 21.54 -21.11 0.30
C MET A 132 22.11 -20.82 1.69
N ALA A 133 23.43 -20.90 1.88
CA ALA A 133 24.05 -20.53 3.15
C ALA A 133 23.91 -19.04 3.45
N MET A 134 24.03 -18.14 2.45
CA MET A 134 23.79 -16.70 2.63
C MET A 134 22.34 -16.40 3.07
N LEU A 135 21.36 -17.20 2.62
CA LEU A 135 19.98 -17.10 3.08
C LEU A 135 19.78 -17.68 4.48
N LEU A 136 20.37 -18.84 4.80
CA LEU A 136 20.14 -19.51 6.09
C LEU A 136 20.94 -18.91 7.25
N TYR A 137 22.09 -18.30 6.95
CA TYR A 137 23.03 -17.75 7.92
C TYR A 137 23.30 -16.27 7.59
N PRO A 138 22.54 -15.33 8.19
CA PRO A 138 22.62 -13.92 7.81
C PRO A 138 24.04 -13.39 8.01
N LEU A 139 24.51 -12.65 7.00
CA LEU A 139 25.79 -11.96 7.03
C LEU A 139 25.58 -10.58 7.63
N LYS A 140 26.28 -10.27 8.72
CA LYS A 140 26.26 -8.90 9.27
C LYS A 140 27.08 -8.01 8.34
N GLU A 141 26.43 -6.99 7.79
CA GLU A 141 27.02 -5.95 6.96
C GLU A 141 26.93 -4.61 7.70
N ALA A 142 28.03 -3.85 7.71
CA ALA A 142 28.09 -2.52 8.29
C ALA A 142 29.25 -1.72 7.65
N PRO A 143 29.28 -0.38 7.77
CA PRO A 143 30.42 0.43 7.34
C PRO A 143 31.72 0.03 8.07
N GLU A 144 32.87 0.26 7.43
CA GLU A 144 34.22 -0.01 8.01
C GLU A 144 34.34 0.41 9.48
N ASN A 145 33.98 1.65 9.80
CA ASN A 145 34.14 2.20 11.15
C ASN A 145 33.30 1.43 12.19
N GLU A 146 32.10 1.02 11.83
CA GLU A 146 31.24 0.22 12.70
C GLU A 146 31.79 -1.20 12.83
N LEU A 147 32.26 -1.81 11.75
CA LEU A 147 32.88 -3.13 11.78
C LEU A 147 34.15 -3.17 12.63
N ARG A 148 34.98 -2.12 12.58
CA ARG A 148 36.17 -1.98 13.45
C ARG A 148 35.77 -2.04 14.93
N TRP A 149 34.71 -1.30 15.28
CA TRP A 149 34.17 -1.31 16.64
C TRP A 149 33.58 -2.67 17.01
N VAL A 150 32.77 -3.28 16.14
CA VAL A 150 32.18 -4.61 16.36
C VAL A 150 33.27 -5.65 16.58
N ILE A 151 34.33 -5.67 15.77
CA ILE A 151 35.42 -6.65 15.90
C ILE A 151 36.24 -6.39 17.17
N ALA A 152 36.43 -5.13 17.56
CA ALA A 152 37.20 -4.78 18.77
C ALA A 152 36.44 -5.09 20.07
N GLU A 153 35.13 -4.84 20.11
CA GLU A 153 34.29 -4.95 21.31
C GLU A 153 33.59 -6.30 21.47
N THR A 154 33.65 -7.17 20.46
CA THR A 154 33.01 -8.50 20.51
C THR A 154 34.02 -9.64 20.39
N ASP A 155 33.60 -10.82 20.82
CA ASP A 155 34.36 -12.06 20.69
C ASP A 155 34.37 -12.63 19.26
N ALA A 156 34.14 -11.80 18.22
CA ALA A 156 33.98 -12.26 16.84
C ALA A 156 35.19 -13.04 16.28
N LEU A 157 36.40 -12.77 16.79
CA LEU A 157 37.63 -13.47 16.41
C LEU A 157 38.08 -14.52 17.43
N THR A 158 37.38 -14.67 18.55
CA THR A 158 37.76 -15.54 19.67
C THR A 158 36.78 -16.67 19.89
N LYS A 159 35.52 -16.52 19.48
CA LYS A 159 34.43 -17.47 19.64
C LYS A 159 33.59 -17.59 18.38
N PHE A 160 33.20 -18.82 18.00
CA PHE A 160 32.33 -19.04 16.85
C PHE A 160 30.96 -18.41 17.08
N ARG A 161 30.31 -17.97 16.00
CA ARG A 161 28.94 -17.46 16.06
C ARG A 161 27.99 -18.52 16.62
N GLY A 162 27.00 -18.08 17.38
CA GLY A 162 26.04 -18.98 18.03
C GLY A 162 25.08 -19.72 17.09
N ASP A 163 24.99 -19.30 15.83
CA ASP A 163 24.15 -19.91 14.80
C ASP A 163 24.89 -20.93 13.91
N VAL A 164 26.19 -21.15 14.14
CA VAL A 164 26.98 -22.18 13.45
C VAL A 164 26.72 -23.54 14.09
N ASP A 165 26.56 -24.58 13.26
CA ASP A 165 26.36 -25.95 13.74
C ASP A 165 27.57 -26.40 14.60
N PRO A 166 27.37 -26.86 15.84
CA PRO A 166 28.45 -27.37 16.69
C PRO A 166 29.29 -28.48 16.05
N ALA A 167 28.69 -29.29 15.16
CA ALA A 167 29.41 -30.32 14.41
C ALA A 167 30.39 -29.73 13.40
N ILE A 168 30.09 -28.57 12.82
CA ILE A 168 31.00 -27.82 11.95
C ILE A 168 32.14 -27.25 12.78
N VAL A 169 31.84 -26.62 13.93
CA VAL A 169 32.85 -26.06 14.85
C VAL A 169 33.87 -27.14 15.26
N GLN A 170 33.40 -28.30 15.72
CA GLN A 170 34.28 -29.40 16.12
C GLN A 170 35.14 -29.93 14.96
N ARG A 171 34.58 -29.97 13.74
CA ARG A 171 35.30 -30.40 12.53
C ARG A 171 36.41 -29.44 12.16
N LEU A 172 36.12 -28.14 12.16
CA LEU A 172 37.09 -27.08 11.88
C LEU A 172 38.24 -27.10 12.90
N ILE A 173 37.94 -27.15 14.19
CA ILE A 173 38.95 -27.23 15.25
C ILE A 173 39.81 -28.49 15.09
N LYS A 174 39.18 -29.65 14.83
CA LYS A 174 39.90 -30.91 14.61
C LYS A 174 40.81 -30.86 13.37
N SER A 175 40.37 -30.20 12.30
CA SER A 175 41.17 -30.04 11.09
C SER A 175 42.38 -29.14 11.33
N THR A 176 42.17 -28.01 12.00
CA THR A 176 43.25 -27.10 12.44
C THR A 176 44.29 -27.84 13.29
N ARG A 177 43.86 -28.63 14.29
CA ARG A 177 44.76 -29.45 15.12
C ARG A 177 45.60 -30.40 14.27
N LYS A 178 44.95 -31.16 13.39
CA LYS A 178 45.60 -32.12 12.49
C LYS A 178 46.61 -31.46 11.57
N HIS A 179 46.34 -30.24 11.10
CA HIS A 179 47.25 -29.49 10.24
C HIS A 179 48.44 -28.96 11.03
N VAL A 180 48.22 -28.39 12.22
CA VAL A 180 49.29 -27.95 13.12
C VAL A 180 50.23 -29.11 13.47
N ASP A 181 49.70 -30.28 13.80
CA ASP A 181 50.49 -31.47 14.14
C ASP A 181 51.34 -32.02 12.97
N ARG A 182 50.99 -31.69 11.72
CA ARG A 182 51.64 -32.17 10.50
C ARG A 182 52.54 -31.14 9.83
N SER A 183 52.63 -29.95 10.39
CA SER A 183 53.29 -28.80 9.78
C SER A 183 54.82 -28.91 9.92
N ASP A 184 55.56 -28.69 8.82
CA ASP A 184 57.03 -28.65 8.80
C ASP A 184 57.56 -27.41 9.54
N PRO A 185 58.80 -27.44 10.11
CA PRO A 185 59.38 -26.36 10.92
C PRO A 185 59.37 -24.95 10.30
N ASP A 186 59.36 -24.85 8.97
CA ASP A 186 59.36 -23.59 8.20
C ASP A 186 57.98 -23.20 7.64
N SER A 187 56.90 -23.88 8.02
CA SER A 187 55.56 -23.64 7.45
C SER A 187 54.93 -22.32 7.92
N GLU A 188 54.05 -21.76 7.08
CA GLU A 188 53.23 -20.58 7.42
C GLU A 188 52.40 -20.80 8.70
N SER A 189 52.02 -22.05 8.97
CA SER A 189 51.29 -22.49 10.16
C SER A 189 52.08 -22.26 11.45
N LEU A 190 53.40 -22.48 11.45
CA LEU A 190 54.25 -22.27 12.62
C LEU A 190 54.50 -20.78 12.91
N LYS A 191 54.56 -19.93 11.87
CA LYS A 191 54.61 -18.47 12.05
C LYS A 191 53.35 -17.93 12.73
N ARG A 192 52.17 -18.38 12.28
CA ARG A 192 50.89 -18.03 12.92
C ARG A 192 50.80 -18.51 14.37
N LEU A 193 51.45 -19.64 14.69
CA LEU A 193 51.56 -20.19 16.04
C LEU A 193 52.43 -19.33 16.96
N ASP A 194 53.56 -18.83 16.45
CA ASP A 194 54.44 -17.91 17.17
C ASP A 194 53.75 -16.56 17.45
N ASP A 195 53.02 -16.02 16.47
CA ASP A 195 52.24 -14.78 16.61
C ASP A 195 51.06 -14.91 17.59
N PHE A 196 50.55 -16.13 17.82
CA PHE A 196 49.47 -16.37 18.77
C PHE A 196 49.88 -16.24 20.25
N GLY A 197 51.17 -16.40 20.58
CA GLY A 197 51.77 -16.03 21.87
C GLY A 197 51.32 -16.82 23.11
N ARG A 198 50.63 -17.96 22.97
CA ARG A 198 50.01 -18.75 24.07
C ARG A 198 50.75 -20.03 24.48
N GLY A 199 52.01 -20.21 24.08
CA GLY A 199 52.84 -21.39 24.43
C GLY A 199 52.52 -22.64 23.60
N LYS A 200 53.08 -23.82 23.97
CA LYS A 200 53.02 -25.03 23.13
C LYS A 200 51.57 -25.52 22.88
N PRO A 201 51.17 -25.82 21.63
CA PRO A 201 49.81 -26.26 21.28
C PRO A 201 49.34 -27.53 22.00
N SER A 202 50.27 -28.39 22.43
CA SER A 202 49.98 -29.58 23.24
C SER A 202 49.34 -29.29 24.62
N ARG A 203 49.34 -28.03 25.07
CA ARG A 203 48.77 -27.60 26.36
C ARG A 203 47.52 -26.72 26.23
N TRP A 204 47.06 -26.46 25.01
CA TRP A 204 45.93 -25.57 24.77
C TRP A 204 44.60 -26.20 25.16
N ARG A 205 43.72 -25.40 25.76
CA ARG A 205 42.31 -25.73 26.01
C ARG A 205 41.49 -25.64 24.73
N ASP A 206 40.28 -26.21 24.74
CA ASP A 206 39.39 -26.15 23.58
C ASP A 206 39.06 -24.71 23.15
N SER A 207 38.90 -23.78 24.10
CA SER A 207 38.70 -22.36 23.81
C SER A 207 39.90 -21.69 23.13
N GLU A 208 41.13 -22.15 23.43
CA GLU A 208 42.35 -21.61 22.83
C GLU A 208 42.51 -22.13 21.40
N TRP A 209 42.15 -23.40 21.16
CA TRP A 209 42.05 -23.97 19.82
C TRP A 209 40.96 -23.32 18.97
N GLU A 210 39.83 -22.96 19.57
CA GLU A 210 38.76 -22.20 18.94
C GLU A 210 39.26 -20.81 18.48
N THR A 211 39.84 -20.02 19.40
CA THR A 211 40.40 -18.72 19.06
C THR A 211 41.49 -18.83 17.99
N PHE A 212 42.39 -19.80 18.08
CA PHE A 212 43.45 -19.99 17.07
C PHE A 212 42.88 -20.30 15.69
N THR A 213 41.84 -21.13 15.63
CA THR A 213 41.15 -21.47 14.37
C THR A 213 40.51 -20.23 13.75
N LEU A 214 39.81 -19.41 14.54
CA LEU A 214 39.15 -18.19 14.06
C LEU A 214 40.14 -17.13 13.61
N LYS A 215 41.22 -16.90 14.35
CA LYS A 215 42.30 -15.99 13.93
C LYS A 215 42.97 -16.44 12.64
N SER A 216 43.27 -17.73 12.52
CA SER A 216 43.85 -18.31 11.29
C SER A 216 42.91 -18.15 10.09
N LEU A 217 41.60 -18.33 10.31
CA LEU A 217 40.58 -18.12 9.30
C LEU A 217 40.49 -16.64 8.89
N TRP A 218 40.48 -15.74 9.86
CA TRP A 218 40.46 -14.29 9.65
C TRP A 218 41.65 -13.80 8.82
N GLU A 219 42.87 -14.17 9.22
CA GLU A 219 44.10 -13.81 8.49
C GLU A 219 44.09 -14.33 7.04
N THR A 220 43.56 -15.54 6.84
CA THR A 220 43.44 -16.12 5.49
C THR A 220 42.42 -15.35 4.64
N CYS A 221 41.28 -14.96 5.22
CA CYS A 221 40.28 -14.14 4.53
C CYS A 221 40.85 -12.75 4.21
N GLN A 222 41.63 -12.15 5.11
CA GLN A 222 42.27 -10.86 4.89
C GLN A 222 43.24 -10.92 3.70
N ARG A 223 44.10 -11.94 3.65
CA ARG A 223 45.00 -12.20 2.52
C ARG A 223 44.24 -12.47 1.23
N GLY A 224 43.12 -13.20 1.30
CA GLY A 224 42.24 -13.45 0.17
C GLY A 224 41.65 -12.17 -0.44
N THR A 225 41.17 -11.26 0.41
CA THR A 225 40.66 -9.94 -0.01
C THR A 225 41.73 -9.12 -0.71
N GLU A 226 42.97 -9.14 -0.22
CA GLU A 226 44.12 -8.46 -0.85
C GLU A 226 44.50 -9.08 -2.19
N LEU A 227 44.55 -10.42 -2.29
CA LEU A 227 44.84 -11.14 -3.53
C LEU A 227 43.80 -10.86 -4.62
N ALA A 228 42.52 -10.78 -4.25
CA ALA A 228 41.43 -10.45 -5.17
C ALA A 228 41.33 -8.95 -5.52
N ARG A 229 42.14 -8.08 -4.88
CA ARG A 229 42.11 -6.62 -5.02
C ARG A 229 40.76 -5.99 -4.64
N CYS A 230 40.05 -6.59 -3.68
CA CYS A 230 38.75 -6.13 -3.19
C CYS A 230 38.89 -5.26 -1.91
N THR A 231 39.92 -4.40 -1.86
CA THR A 231 40.27 -3.61 -0.66
C THR A 231 39.75 -2.17 -0.70
N THR A 232 39.52 -1.61 -1.89
CA THR A 232 39.10 -0.21 -2.06
C THR A 232 37.97 -0.08 -3.08
N GLU A 233 37.11 0.91 -2.87
CA GLU A 233 36.05 1.32 -3.80
C GLU A 233 36.23 2.79 -4.18
N THR A 234 35.97 3.12 -5.45
CA THR A 234 36.00 4.50 -5.94
C THR A 234 34.64 5.16 -5.71
N ARG A 235 34.62 6.34 -5.08
CA ARG A 235 33.41 7.15 -4.95
C ARG A 235 33.05 7.78 -6.29
N VAL A 236 31.78 7.65 -6.66
CA VAL A 236 31.19 8.39 -7.76
C VAL A 236 30.80 9.78 -7.26
N LYS A 237 31.10 10.82 -8.04
CA LYS A 237 30.70 12.20 -7.72
C LYS A 237 29.16 12.29 -7.76
N PRO A 238 28.50 12.76 -6.68
CA PRO A 238 27.08 13.05 -6.73
C PRO A 238 26.74 14.16 -7.73
N VAL A 239 25.53 14.11 -8.29
CA VAL A 239 25.05 15.07 -9.29
C VAL A 239 24.66 16.40 -8.64
N ARG A 240 23.93 16.39 -7.51
CA ARG A 240 23.54 17.64 -6.84
C ARG A 240 24.71 18.25 -6.04
N VAL A 241 24.85 19.57 -6.13
CA VAL A 241 25.83 20.35 -5.35
C VAL A 241 25.66 20.13 -3.84
N ARG A 242 24.41 19.97 -3.39
CA ARG A 242 24.06 19.64 -2.00
C ARG A 242 24.77 18.37 -1.50
N ASP A 243 24.75 17.29 -2.28
CA ASP A 243 25.33 16.01 -1.87
C ASP A 243 26.86 16.07 -1.79
N VAL A 244 27.49 16.79 -2.73
CA VAL A 244 28.93 17.03 -2.71
C VAL A 244 29.32 17.84 -1.47
N LEU A 245 28.57 18.90 -1.15
CA LEU A 245 28.79 19.71 0.06
C LEU A 245 28.60 18.91 1.34
N LEU A 246 27.57 18.06 1.41
CA LEU A 246 27.31 17.18 2.55
C LEU A 246 28.48 16.20 2.77
N LEU A 247 29.02 15.60 1.71
CA LEU A 247 30.19 14.72 1.81
C LEU A 247 31.46 15.46 2.24
N ALA A 248 31.64 16.72 1.80
CA ALA A 248 32.83 17.52 2.10
C ALA A 248 32.79 18.17 3.49
N THR A 249 31.60 18.54 3.98
CA THR A 249 31.44 19.38 5.19
C THR A 249 30.67 18.72 6.32
N GLY A 250 29.84 17.71 6.04
CA GLY A 250 28.86 17.17 6.98
C GLY A 250 27.59 18.00 7.15
N GLU A 251 27.46 19.15 6.47
CA GLU A 251 26.30 20.05 6.57
C GLU A 251 25.33 19.86 5.40
N ASP A 252 24.04 19.76 5.70
CA ASP A 252 23.00 19.58 4.69
C ASP A 252 22.37 20.92 4.28
N ALA A 253 22.67 21.37 3.05
CA ALA A 253 22.14 22.60 2.50
C ALA A 253 20.61 22.58 2.30
N ASP A 254 20.02 21.41 2.04
CA ASP A 254 18.56 21.29 1.81
C ASP A 254 17.76 21.67 3.07
N ARG A 255 18.35 21.55 4.28
CA ARG A 255 17.68 21.92 5.54
C ARG A 255 17.21 23.39 5.54
N PHE A 256 18.04 24.30 5.05
CA PHE A 256 17.71 25.72 4.95
C PHE A 256 16.61 25.98 3.92
N VAL A 257 16.71 25.32 2.77
CA VAL A 257 15.78 25.47 1.66
C VAL A 257 14.39 24.93 2.03
N HIS A 258 14.34 23.75 2.62
CA HIS A 258 13.09 23.08 2.98
C HIS A 258 12.26 23.90 3.97
N GLU A 259 12.87 24.49 5.01
CA GLU A 259 12.14 25.26 6.01
C GLU A 259 11.36 26.43 5.39
N THR A 260 11.98 27.18 4.49
CA THR A 260 11.36 28.31 3.78
C THR A 260 10.34 27.82 2.76
N LEU A 261 10.71 26.84 1.95
CA LEU A 261 9.89 26.36 0.84
C LEU A 261 8.61 25.68 1.33
N ILE A 262 8.67 24.87 2.38
CA ILE A 262 7.51 24.18 2.98
C ILE A 262 6.48 25.21 3.47
N ARG A 263 6.91 26.23 4.21
CA ARG A 263 6.01 27.28 4.73
C ARG A 263 5.33 28.05 3.60
N PHE A 264 6.09 28.39 2.56
CA PHE A 264 5.57 29.09 1.40
C PHE A 264 4.56 28.24 0.64
N CYS A 265 4.91 26.98 0.34
CA CYS A 265 4.04 26.04 -0.37
C CYS A 265 2.73 25.79 0.38
N ALA A 266 2.79 25.56 1.70
CA ALA A 266 1.61 25.39 2.54
C ALA A 266 0.62 26.56 2.41
N THR A 267 1.14 27.78 2.33
CA THR A 267 0.33 29.00 2.19
C THR A 267 -0.20 29.15 0.76
N PHE A 268 0.60 28.79 -0.26
CA PHE A 268 0.22 28.89 -1.67
C PHE A 268 -0.91 27.93 -2.06
N ILE A 269 -0.85 26.68 -1.58
CA ILE A 269 -1.88 25.67 -1.88
C ILE A 269 -3.12 25.76 -0.98
N ASP A 270 -3.17 26.73 -0.05
CA ASP A 270 -4.31 26.90 0.85
C ASP A 270 -5.63 27.07 0.10
N GLN A 271 -6.62 26.27 0.50
CA GLN A 271 -7.95 26.24 -0.11
C GLN A 271 -8.91 27.30 0.47
N GLY A 272 -8.39 28.29 1.22
CA GLY A 272 -9.16 29.35 1.87
C GLY A 272 -9.41 29.12 3.35
N PHE A 273 -8.58 28.30 4.01
CA PHE A 273 -8.67 28.04 5.45
C PHE A 273 -7.85 29.04 6.27
N ALA A 274 -6.75 29.53 5.72
CA ALA A 274 -5.95 30.55 6.36
C ALA A 274 -6.76 31.86 6.46
N SER A 275 -6.66 32.53 7.61
CA SER A 275 -7.31 33.84 7.81
C SER A 275 -6.69 34.94 6.95
N TRP A 276 -5.41 34.78 6.58
CA TRP A 276 -4.68 35.69 5.72
C TRP A 276 -4.43 34.98 4.40
N ALA A 277 -4.91 35.59 3.31
CA ALA A 277 -4.66 35.10 1.97
C ALA A 277 -3.26 35.53 1.49
N LEU A 278 -2.62 34.68 0.70
CA LEU A 278 -1.36 35.00 0.05
C LEU A 278 -1.59 36.04 -1.06
N PRO A 279 -0.98 37.24 -1.00
CA PRO A 279 -1.13 38.25 -2.03
C PRO A 279 -0.56 37.78 -3.37
N GLY A 280 -1.25 38.06 -4.48
CA GLY A 280 -0.76 37.69 -5.83
C GLY A 280 -0.68 36.18 -6.10
N ARG A 281 -1.40 35.35 -5.33
CA ARG A 281 -1.42 33.88 -5.52
C ARG A 281 -1.72 33.47 -6.96
N ASP A 282 -2.68 34.15 -7.59
CA ASP A 282 -3.17 33.79 -8.93
C ASP A 282 -2.18 34.16 -10.04
N ASP A 283 -1.12 34.93 -9.72
CA ASP A 283 -0.03 35.29 -10.65
C ASP A 283 1.04 34.20 -10.77
N GLY A 284 0.89 33.07 -10.06
CA GLY A 284 1.83 31.96 -10.04
C GLY A 284 2.75 31.96 -8.82
N LEU A 285 3.26 30.77 -8.47
CA LEU A 285 4.07 30.55 -7.27
C LEU A 285 5.36 31.37 -7.33
N PHE A 286 6.01 31.41 -8.50
CA PHE A 286 7.30 32.06 -8.69
C PHE A 286 7.18 33.59 -8.57
N ARG A 287 6.21 34.19 -9.26
CA ARG A 287 5.96 35.64 -9.20
C ARG A 287 5.57 36.09 -7.79
N CYS A 288 4.70 35.33 -7.14
CA CYS A 288 4.30 35.58 -5.76
C CYS A 288 5.50 35.54 -4.80
N PHE A 289 6.38 34.54 -4.95
CA PHE A 289 7.59 34.42 -4.13
C PHE A 289 8.54 35.61 -4.34
N VAL A 290 8.78 35.99 -5.59
CA VAL A 290 9.65 37.12 -5.94
C VAL A 290 9.14 38.42 -5.31
N GLU A 291 7.84 38.73 -5.42
CA GLU A 291 7.28 39.97 -4.86
C GLU A 291 7.30 40.01 -3.33
N ILE A 292 7.11 38.87 -2.66
CA ILE A 292 7.14 38.80 -1.19
C ILE A 292 8.56 38.97 -0.64
N TYR A 293 9.57 38.39 -1.28
CA TYR A 293 10.96 38.42 -0.83
C TYR A 293 11.80 39.55 -1.47
N ARG A 294 11.19 40.38 -2.30
CA ARG A 294 11.82 41.56 -2.91
C ARG A 294 12.27 42.59 -1.86
N PRO A 295 11.49 42.97 -0.83
CA PRO A 295 11.97 43.88 0.20
C PRO A 295 13.04 43.22 1.09
N GLU A 296 14.04 43.99 1.51
CA GLU A 296 15.07 43.49 2.44
C GLU A 296 14.47 43.18 3.81
N MET A 297 14.72 41.98 4.33
CA MET A 297 14.22 41.53 5.62
C MET A 297 15.05 42.11 6.77
N ILE A 298 14.43 42.95 7.60
CA ILE A 298 15.07 43.68 8.73
C ILE A 298 15.73 42.72 9.76
N LEU A 299 15.34 41.45 9.81
CA LEU A 299 15.94 40.37 10.62
C LEU A 299 16.05 39.05 9.81
N GLY A 300 16.45 39.15 8.55
CA GLY A 300 16.61 37.98 7.68
C GLY A 300 17.70 37.00 8.14
N GLU A 301 17.55 35.73 7.80
CA GLU A 301 18.56 34.71 8.10
C GLU A 301 19.82 34.91 7.23
N LEU A 302 21.01 34.71 7.83
CA LEU A 302 22.29 34.98 7.16
C LEU A 302 22.49 34.23 5.84
N TRP A 303 21.93 33.02 5.72
CA TRP A 303 22.04 32.22 4.51
C TRP A 303 21.17 32.76 3.35
N MET A 304 20.15 33.57 3.65
CA MET A 304 19.29 34.21 2.65
C MET A 304 19.86 35.56 2.16
N LYS A 305 21.06 35.95 2.62
CA LYS A 305 21.70 37.19 2.19
C LYS A 305 21.88 37.21 0.66
N GLY A 306 21.38 38.26 0.02
CA GLY A 306 21.38 38.41 -1.44
C GLY A 306 20.08 37.99 -2.13
N LEU A 307 19.09 37.40 -1.42
CA LEU A 307 17.80 37.04 -2.00
C LEU A 307 17.01 38.27 -2.50
N SER A 308 16.99 39.35 -1.72
CA SER A 308 16.32 40.61 -2.09
C SER A 308 16.94 41.23 -3.35
N GLU A 309 18.27 41.20 -3.46
CA GLU A 309 18.99 41.68 -4.66
C GLU A 309 18.67 40.82 -5.90
N GLU A 310 18.63 39.49 -5.74
CA GLU A 310 18.34 38.57 -6.84
C GLU A 310 16.87 38.66 -7.29
N THR A 311 15.93 38.76 -6.36
CA THR A 311 14.50 38.96 -6.67
C THR A 311 14.27 40.31 -7.34
N GLN A 312 14.95 41.37 -6.90
CA GLN A 312 14.93 42.68 -7.58
C GLN A 312 15.47 42.57 -9.01
N ARG A 313 16.58 41.85 -9.24
CA ARG A 313 17.13 41.58 -10.58
C ARG A 313 16.12 40.84 -11.47
N ILE A 314 15.44 39.83 -10.92
CA ILE A 314 14.41 39.05 -11.64
C ILE A 314 13.25 39.95 -12.06
N THR A 315 12.79 40.85 -11.17
CA THR A 315 11.72 41.79 -11.48
C THR A 315 12.15 42.81 -12.53
N ASP A 316 13.35 43.41 -12.42
CA ASP A 316 13.84 44.44 -13.34
C ASP A 316 14.08 43.90 -14.75
N SER A 317 14.55 42.65 -14.86
CA SER A 317 14.76 41.95 -16.13
C SER A 317 13.50 41.28 -16.68
N GLN A 318 12.39 41.31 -15.94
CA GLN A 318 11.15 40.58 -16.25
C GLN A 318 11.36 39.07 -16.48
N THR A 319 12.39 38.48 -15.88
CA THR A 319 12.78 37.07 -16.05
C THR A 319 11.58 36.14 -15.72
N THR A 320 11.33 35.17 -16.60
CA THR A 320 10.30 34.13 -16.41
C THR A 320 10.82 32.98 -15.52
N ALA A 321 9.93 32.13 -15.01
CA ALA A 321 10.33 30.98 -14.17
C ALA A 321 11.30 30.04 -14.90
N ILE A 322 11.01 29.68 -16.16
CA ILE A 322 11.88 28.79 -16.96
C ILE A 322 13.26 29.40 -17.24
N GLU A 323 13.31 30.72 -17.47
CA GLU A 323 14.57 31.44 -17.67
C GLU A 323 15.35 31.55 -16.35
N SER A 324 14.66 31.69 -15.21
CA SER A 324 15.28 31.64 -13.88
C SER A 324 15.87 30.26 -13.56
N ILE A 325 15.19 29.17 -13.97
CA ILE A 325 15.71 27.79 -13.89
C ILE A 325 17.00 27.68 -14.68
N ARG A 326 16.97 28.08 -15.97
CA ARG A 326 18.15 28.05 -16.85
C ARG A 326 19.34 28.82 -16.25
N GLN A 327 19.12 30.07 -15.84
CA GLN A 327 20.15 30.89 -15.19
C GLN A 327 20.69 30.24 -13.91
N SER A 328 19.83 29.58 -13.13
CA SER A 328 20.25 28.94 -11.89
C SER A 328 21.08 27.68 -12.13
N LEU A 329 20.74 26.88 -13.15
CA LEU A 329 21.53 25.72 -13.57
C LEU A 329 22.91 26.13 -14.08
N ASP A 330 22.98 27.19 -14.89
CA ASP A 330 24.23 27.78 -15.37
C ASP A 330 25.11 28.25 -14.19
N MET A 331 24.53 28.98 -13.24
CA MET A 331 25.25 29.49 -12.06
C MET A 331 25.64 28.41 -11.05
N LEU A 332 24.99 27.25 -11.08
CA LEU A 332 25.39 26.08 -10.28
C LEU A 332 26.45 25.23 -10.98
N GLY A 333 26.77 25.53 -12.24
CA GLY A 333 27.76 24.79 -13.02
C GLY A 333 27.29 23.39 -13.43
N VAL A 334 25.97 23.18 -13.61
CA VAL A 334 25.41 21.88 -13.99
C VAL A 334 25.68 21.62 -15.49
N PRO A 335 26.43 20.57 -15.85
CA PRO A 335 26.72 20.29 -17.26
C PRO A 335 25.49 19.76 -18.00
N ALA A 336 25.43 19.98 -19.32
CA ALA A 336 24.31 19.57 -20.16
C ALA A 336 23.97 18.07 -20.05
N SER A 337 24.99 17.22 -19.90
CA SER A 337 24.83 15.76 -19.74
C SER A 337 24.19 15.33 -18.42
N GLU A 338 24.17 16.20 -17.40
CA GLU A 338 23.63 15.88 -16.07
C GLU A 338 22.31 16.60 -15.77
N LEU A 339 21.81 17.45 -16.69
CA LEU A 339 20.64 18.30 -16.47
C LEU A 339 19.41 17.50 -16.01
N GLU A 340 19.10 16.42 -16.70
CA GLU A 340 17.93 15.59 -16.39
C GLU A 340 18.04 14.94 -15.01
N SER A 341 19.18 14.34 -14.69
CA SER A 341 19.42 13.73 -13.38
C SER A 341 19.40 14.78 -12.27
N PHE A 342 19.95 15.98 -12.52
CA PHE A 342 19.98 17.07 -11.55
C PHE A 342 18.57 17.59 -11.24
N ILE A 343 17.77 17.87 -12.29
CA ILE A 343 16.38 18.35 -12.13
C ILE A 343 15.54 17.29 -11.43
N THR A 344 15.66 16.02 -11.83
CA THR A 344 14.93 14.90 -11.23
C THR A 344 15.23 14.78 -9.75
N GLN A 345 16.51 14.73 -9.35
CA GLN A 345 16.89 14.63 -7.93
C GLN A 345 16.48 15.89 -7.13
N THR A 346 16.44 17.05 -7.77
CA THR A 346 16.02 18.31 -7.12
C THR A 346 14.51 18.33 -6.85
N LEU A 347 13.69 17.82 -7.76
CA LEU A 347 12.25 17.65 -7.51
C LEU A 347 11.99 16.56 -6.46
N LEU A 348 12.72 15.45 -6.52
CA LEU A 348 12.61 14.31 -5.60
C LEU A 348 13.15 14.55 -4.19
N ALA A 349 13.69 15.74 -3.88
CA ALA A 349 14.12 16.07 -2.53
C ALA A 349 12.99 16.62 -1.64
N LEU A 350 11.86 17.05 -2.23
CA LEU A 350 10.57 17.28 -1.53
C LEU A 350 9.43 16.67 -2.36
N PRO A 351 9.43 15.34 -2.55
CA PRO A 351 8.56 14.67 -3.51
C PRO A 351 7.08 14.83 -3.17
N GLY A 352 6.71 14.91 -1.88
CA GLY A 352 5.33 15.11 -1.46
C GLY A 352 4.78 16.48 -1.86
N TRP A 353 5.53 17.55 -1.60
CA TRP A 353 5.15 18.90 -2.01
C TRP A 353 5.14 19.07 -3.54
N ALA A 354 6.21 18.63 -4.21
CA ALA A 354 6.31 18.70 -5.67
C ALA A 354 5.21 17.88 -6.34
N GLY A 355 4.96 16.65 -5.87
CA GLY A 355 3.91 15.76 -6.35
C GLY A 355 2.52 16.35 -6.15
N MET A 356 2.21 16.88 -4.96
CA MET A 356 0.92 17.54 -4.70
C MET A 356 0.70 18.75 -5.61
N ILE A 357 1.72 19.60 -5.82
CA ILE A 357 1.62 20.72 -6.76
C ILE A 357 1.33 20.20 -8.18
N SER A 358 2.08 19.20 -8.64
CA SER A 358 1.87 18.57 -9.95
C SER A 358 0.45 18.02 -10.11
N GLN A 359 -0.08 17.31 -9.11
CA GLN A 359 -1.43 16.77 -9.13
C GLN A 359 -2.50 17.86 -9.18
N LEU A 360 -2.34 18.94 -8.40
CA LEU A 360 -3.29 20.05 -8.37
C LEU A 360 -3.28 20.89 -9.66
N CYS A 361 -2.17 20.91 -10.40
CA CYS A 361 -2.09 21.51 -11.74
C CYS A 361 -2.89 20.71 -12.78
N ASN A 362 -2.87 19.38 -12.66
CA ASN A 362 -3.46 18.46 -13.65
C ASN A 362 -4.93 18.10 -13.35
N ALA A 363 -5.35 18.12 -12.08
CA ALA A 363 -6.67 17.69 -11.62
C ALA A 363 -7.46 18.80 -10.92
N ALA A 364 -7.73 19.90 -11.65
CA ALA A 364 -8.42 21.08 -11.12
C ALA A 364 -9.80 20.79 -10.48
N SER A 365 -10.46 19.68 -10.84
CA SER A 365 -11.76 19.27 -10.29
C SER A 365 -11.69 18.70 -8.87
N TRP A 366 -10.50 18.40 -8.34
CA TRP A 366 -10.35 17.83 -6.99
C TRP A 366 -10.43 18.86 -5.87
N VAL A 367 -10.25 20.15 -6.20
CA VAL A 367 -10.11 21.22 -5.21
C VAL A 367 -10.93 22.45 -5.60
N ASP A 368 -11.31 23.24 -4.59
CA ASP A 368 -12.10 24.46 -4.82
C ASP A 368 -11.25 25.58 -5.44
N ARG A 369 -9.95 25.64 -5.13
CA ARG A 369 -9.00 26.64 -5.62
C ARG A 369 -7.85 25.97 -6.38
N PRO A 370 -8.01 25.71 -7.70
CA PRO A 370 -6.98 25.06 -8.50
C PRO A 370 -5.71 25.92 -8.60
N LEU A 371 -4.62 25.28 -9.03
CA LEU A 371 -3.34 25.93 -9.28
C LEU A 371 -3.16 26.21 -10.79
N PRO A 372 -2.41 27.27 -11.17
CA PRO A 372 -1.95 27.46 -12.54
C PRO A 372 -1.19 26.23 -13.06
N LYS A 373 -1.31 25.90 -14.35
CA LYS A 373 -0.67 24.71 -14.95
C LYS A 373 0.85 24.68 -14.77
N ASP A 374 1.49 25.84 -14.85
CA ASP A 374 2.95 25.97 -14.77
C ASP A 374 3.50 25.97 -13.33
N SER A 375 2.69 25.69 -12.31
CA SER A 375 3.11 25.84 -10.89
C SER A 375 4.24 24.89 -10.48
N LEU A 376 4.42 23.75 -11.16
CA LEU A 376 5.57 22.87 -10.90
C LEU A 376 6.88 23.49 -11.40
N VAL A 377 6.84 24.15 -12.56
CA VAL A 377 7.97 24.93 -13.09
C VAL A 377 8.29 26.07 -12.14
N ASP A 378 7.28 26.78 -11.65
CA ASP A 378 7.46 27.83 -10.65
C ASP A 378 8.10 27.30 -9.35
N PHE A 379 7.64 26.14 -8.86
CA PHE A 379 8.20 25.48 -7.67
C PHE A 379 9.70 25.19 -7.85
N LEU A 380 10.07 24.60 -8.99
CA LEU A 380 11.47 24.31 -9.30
C LEU A 380 12.31 25.59 -9.40
N ALA A 381 11.77 26.66 -10.02
CA ALA A 381 12.45 27.94 -10.12
C ALA A 381 12.76 28.54 -8.74
N VAL A 382 11.78 28.56 -7.83
CA VAL A 382 11.98 29.04 -6.45
C VAL A 382 12.97 28.17 -5.70
N ARG A 383 12.87 26.83 -5.84
CA ARG A 383 13.81 25.92 -5.19
C ARG A 383 15.25 26.15 -5.64
N LEU A 384 15.51 26.28 -6.94
CA LEU A 384 16.87 26.49 -7.46
C LEU A 384 17.47 27.83 -7.03
N LEU A 385 16.64 28.88 -6.89
CA LEU A 385 17.09 30.15 -6.32
C LEU A 385 17.56 29.99 -4.87
N LEU A 386 16.82 29.24 -4.06
CA LEU A 386 17.17 28.97 -2.67
C LEU A 386 18.38 28.03 -2.56
N ASP A 387 18.46 26.98 -3.39
CA ASP A 387 19.58 26.02 -3.44
C ASP A 387 20.91 26.76 -3.71
N ARG A 388 20.91 27.74 -4.63
CA ARG A 388 22.10 28.58 -4.92
C ARG A 388 22.59 29.35 -3.70
N LEU A 389 21.68 29.98 -2.97
CA LEU A 389 22.01 30.78 -1.80
C LEU A 389 22.52 29.88 -0.66
N ALA A 390 21.83 28.76 -0.42
CA ALA A 390 22.21 27.78 0.59
C ALA A 390 23.58 27.15 0.29
N ALA A 391 23.82 26.74 -0.96
CA ALA A 391 25.11 26.18 -1.39
C ALA A 391 26.26 27.19 -1.19
N LYS A 392 26.06 28.45 -1.60
CA LYS A 392 27.03 29.53 -1.38
C LYS A 392 27.31 29.76 0.10
N TYR A 393 26.27 29.81 0.94
CA TYR A 393 26.42 29.99 2.37
C TYR A 393 27.22 28.86 3.02
N VAL A 394 26.87 27.60 2.75
CA VAL A 394 27.57 26.43 3.31
C VAL A 394 29.02 26.40 2.85
N ALA A 395 29.28 26.62 1.55
CA ALA A 395 30.64 26.66 1.01
C ALA A 395 31.49 27.77 1.65
N THR A 396 30.97 29.00 1.75
CA THR A 396 31.71 30.11 2.36
C THR A 396 31.96 29.87 3.85
N LYS A 397 30.96 29.39 4.60
CA LYS A 397 31.05 29.22 6.05
C LYS A 397 31.90 28.02 6.47
N HIS A 398 31.76 26.88 5.79
CA HIS A 398 32.37 25.61 6.21
C HIS A 398 33.61 25.25 5.40
N LEU A 399 33.74 25.72 4.15
CA LEU A 399 34.93 25.49 3.31
C LEU A 399 35.83 26.72 3.19
N GLY A 400 35.41 27.90 3.66
CA GLY A 400 36.11 29.15 3.44
C GLY A 400 36.14 29.57 1.97
N PHE A 401 35.17 29.11 1.18
CA PHE A 401 35.14 29.31 -0.27
C PHE A 401 34.76 30.77 -0.62
N SER A 402 35.53 31.37 -1.55
CA SER A 402 35.38 32.76 -2.00
C SER A 402 35.23 32.92 -3.52
N GLY A 403 35.13 31.82 -4.27
CA GLY A 403 34.95 31.82 -5.73
C GLY A 403 33.51 32.02 -6.19
N THR A 404 33.24 31.73 -7.46
CA THR A 404 31.90 31.79 -8.06
C THR A 404 31.08 30.53 -7.76
N THR A 405 29.74 30.63 -7.84
CA THR A 405 28.84 29.55 -7.44
C THR A 405 29.02 28.27 -8.27
N ASP A 406 29.36 28.38 -9.54
CA ASP A 406 29.59 27.28 -10.48
C ASP A 406 30.83 26.44 -10.12
N GLN A 407 31.76 27.01 -9.35
CA GLN A 407 32.98 26.34 -8.93
C GLN A 407 32.83 25.58 -7.60
N ILE A 408 31.73 25.80 -6.87
CA ILE A 408 31.51 25.23 -5.52
C ILE A 408 31.58 23.70 -5.56
N ALA A 409 30.89 23.07 -6.51
CA ALA A 409 30.83 21.61 -6.59
C ALA A 409 32.22 21.00 -6.86
N CYS A 410 33.02 21.64 -7.71
CA CYS A 410 34.38 21.18 -8.02
C CYS A 410 35.33 21.37 -6.82
N ASP A 411 35.30 22.52 -6.16
CA ASP A 411 36.11 22.78 -4.96
C ASP A 411 35.76 21.81 -3.83
N ALA A 412 34.46 21.64 -3.54
CA ALA A 412 34.01 20.72 -2.51
C ALA A 412 34.41 19.27 -2.83
N TRP A 413 34.23 18.81 -4.07
CA TRP A 413 34.61 17.45 -4.48
C TRP A 413 36.12 17.20 -4.38
N SER A 414 36.96 18.21 -4.62
CA SER A 414 38.42 18.09 -4.50
C SER A 414 38.88 17.81 -3.06
N ARG A 415 38.04 18.11 -2.07
CA ARG A 415 38.32 17.93 -0.64
C ARG A 415 37.78 16.59 -0.09
N VAL A 416 37.01 15.85 -0.90
CA VAL A 416 36.44 14.54 -0.52
C VAL A 416 37.43 13.43 -0.87
N PRO A 417 37.73 12.48 0.04
CA PRO A 417 38.51 11.30 -0.31
C PRO A 417 37.81 10.45 -1.38
N HIS A 418 38.44 10.26 -2.54
CA HIS A 418 37.87 9.51 -3.68
C HIS A 418 37.89 7.99 -3.50
N SER A 419 38.82 7.45 -2.70
CA SER A 419 38.90 6.03 -2.39
C SER A 419 38.35 5.74 -1.00
N VAL A 420 37.45 4.77 -0.89
CA VAL A 420 36.93 4.24 0.37
C VAL A 420 37.58 2.89 0.64
N ASP A 421 38.11 2.72 1.85
CA ASP A 421 38.56 1.42 2.35
C ASP A 421 37.33 0.52 2.57
N VAL A 422 37.36 -0.70 2.02
CA VAL A 422 36.31 -1.71 2.17
C VAL A 422 36.88 -3.08 2.53
N GLN A 423 38.18 -3.14 2.86
CA GLN A 423 38.89 -4.39 3.11
C GLN A 423 38.25 -5.17 4.27
N LEU A 424 37.95 -4.50 5.37
CA LEU A 424 37.36 -5.13 6.55
C LEU A 424 35.95 -5.63 6.26
N ARG A 425 35.16 -4.85 5.51
CA ARG A 425 33.79 -5.23 5.09
C ARG A 425 33.81 -6.52 4.27
N ASN A 426 34.67 -6.59 3.26
CA ASN A 426 34.76 -7.75 2.37
C ASN A 426 35.38 -8.96 3.08
N CYS A 427 36.42 -8.77 3.89
CA CYS A 427 37.00 -9.81 4.73
C CYS A 427 35.96 -10.41 5.68
N PHE A 428 35.18 -9.56 6.37
CA PHE A 428 34.19 -9.98 7.34
C PHE A 428 33.01 -10.74 6.71
N ARG A 429 32.61 -10.41 5.48
CA ARG A 429 31.59 -11.18 4.72
C ARG A 429 32.05 -12.61 4.48
N VAL A 430 33.26 -12.81 3.94
CA VAL A 430 33.78 -14.16 3.67
C VAL A 430 34.09 -14.92 4.96
N PHE A 431 34.64 -14.25 5.98
CA PHE A 431 34.92 -14.86 7.28
C PHE A 431 33.68 -15.44 7.95
N GLN A 432 32.54 -14.73 7.89
CA GLN A 432 31.26 -15.23 8.41
C GLN A 432 30.75 -16.44 7.61
N LEU A 433 30.84 -16.37 6.29
CA LEU A 433 30.39 -17.43 5.40
C LEU A 433 31.22 -18.72 5.54
N ALA A 434 32.54 -18.56 5.69
CA ALA A 434 33.47 -19.66 5.92
C ALA A 434 33.15 -20.42 7.23
N GLN A 435 32.76 -19.70 8.29
CA GLN A 435 32.29 -20.33 9.53
C GLN A 435 31.01 -21.15 9.30
N SER A 436 30.02 -20.59 8.61
CA SER A 436 28.72 -21.22 8.39
C SER A 436 28.79 -22.45 7.47
N LEU A 437 29.62 -22.40 6.43
CA LEU A 437 29.82 -23.51 5.49
C LEU A 437 30.87 -24.52 5.97
N GLY A 438 31.65 -24.19 7.00
CA GLY A 438 32.70 -25.06 7.52
C GLY A 438 33.93 -25.13 6.63
N TRP A 439 34.28 -24.02 5.96
CA TRP A 439 35.49 -23.90 5.16
C TRP A 439 36.73 -23.84 6.05
N ASP A 440 37.66 -24.76 5.82
CA ASP A 440 38.93 -24.78 6.54
C ASP A 440 39.84 -23.66 6.03
N TRP A 441 40.50 -22.93 6.94
CA TRP A 441 41.44 -21.88 6.56
C TRP A 441 42.59 -22.42 5.69
N THR A 442 42.96 -23.69 5.81
CA THR A 442 43.96 -24.33 4.95
C THR A 442 43.46 -24.55 3.52
N GLN A 443 42.17 -24.84 3.35
CA GLN A 443 41.52 -24.93 2.03
C GLN A 443 41.46 -23.54 1.40
N LEU A 444 41.06 -22.52 2.17
CA LEU A 444 41.01 -21.13 1.70
C LEU A 444 42.40 -20.58 1.35
N ALA A 445 43.44 -20.97 2.08
CA ALA A 445 44.82 -20.56 1.81
C ALA A 445 45.37 -21.15 0.49
N ALA A 446 44.81 -22.25 -0.01
CA ALA A 446 45.20 -22.87 -1.27
C ALA A 446 44.57 -22.20 -2.51
N LEU A 447 43.60 -21.31 -2.32
CA LEU A 447 42.91 -20.65 -3.42
C LEU A 447 43.80 -19.60 -4.10
N ASN A 448 43.71 -19.52 -5.42
CA ASN A 448 44.37 -18.49 -6.24
C ASN A 448 43.53 -17.20 -6.32
N ALA A 449 44.08 -16.15 -6.93
CA ALA A 449 43.42 -14.85 -7.05
C ALA A 449 42.09 -14.91 -7.82
N GLU A 450 42.01 -15.70 -8.89
CA GLU A 450 40.78 -15.86 -9.69
C GLU A 450 39.67 -16.52 -8.86
N GLN A 451 40.00 -17.56 -8.09
CA GLN A 451 39.07 -18.26 -7.21
C GLN A 451 38.54 -17.34 -6.09
N TRP A 452 39.40 -16.52 -5.49
CA TRP A 452 38.95 -15.50 -4.53
C TRP A 452 38.04 -14.46 -5.20
N SER A 453 38.38 -13.99 -6.41
CA SER A 453 37.53 -13.08 -7.17
C SER A 453 36.16 -13.68 -7.50
N MET A 454 36.05 -14.99 -7.75
CA MET A 454 34.74 -15.65 -7.94
C MET A 454 33.87 -15.61 -6.68
N ILE A 455 34.46 -15.81 -5.49
CA ILE A 455 33.72 -15.73 -4.21
C ILE A 455 33.15 -14.32 -4.02
N PHE A 456 33.98 -13.28 -4.23
CA PHE A 456 33.52 -11.90 -4.10
C PHE A 456 32.50 -11.53 -5.18
N TYR A 457 32.69 -12.00 -6.42
CA TYR A 457 31.71 -11.82 -7.48
C TYR A 457 30.36 -12.42 -7.10
N GLU A 458 30.31 -13.62 -6.53
CA GLU A 458 29.04 -14.21 -6.07
C GLU A 458 28.44 -13.49 -4.87
N LEU A 459 29.26 -13.02 -3.93
CA LEU A 459 28.80 -12.22 -2.79
C LEU A 459 28.16 -10.91 -3.25
N ASP A 460 28.69 -10.28 -4.28
CA ASP A 460 28.20 -9.02 -4.84
C ASP A 460 27.04 -9.23 -5.83
N ALA A 461 27.03 -10.34 -6.57
CA ALA A 461 25.94 -10.72 -7.47
C ALA A 461 24.71 -11.27 -6.75
N PHE A 462 24.85 -11.73 -5.51
CA PHE A 462 23.73 -12.10 -4.64
C PHE A 462 23.64 -11.13 -3.44
N ASP A 463 23.46 -9.86 -3.79
CA ASP A 463 23.37 -8.75 -2.87
C ASP A 463 22.17 -8.86 -1.90
N ALA A 464 22.09 -7.92 -0.95
CA ALA A 464 21.02 -7.89 0.04
C ALA A 464 19.63 -7.71 -0.59
N ILE A 465 19.51 -7.11 -1.77
CA ILE A 465 18.23 -6.93 -2.45
C ILE A 465 17.79 -8.26 -3.07
N ASP A 466 18.69 -8.98 -3.73
CA ASP A 466 18.38 -10.29 -4.33
C ASP A 466 18.08 -11.35 -3.27
N ARG A 467 18.78 -11.35 -2.14
CA ARG A 467 18.43 -12.23 -1.02
C ARG A 467 17.01 -11.98 -0.52
N ARG A 468 16.65 -10.70 -0.34
CA ARG A 468 15.30 -10.30 0.07
C ARG A 468 14.25 -10.66 -0.97
N ARG A 469 14.55 -10.53 -2.27
CA ARG A 469 13.69 -11.01 -3.36
C ARG A 469 13.40 -12.50 -3.24
N VAL A 470 14.43 -13.33 -3.03
CA VAL A 470 14.24 -14.79 -2.88
C VAL A 470 13.36 -15.14 -1.68
N PHE A 471 13.59 -14.49 -0.54
CA PHE A 471 12.72 -14.65 0.63
C PHE A 471 11.28 -14.22 0.33
N HIS A 472 11.12 -13.10 -0.36
CA HIS A 472 9.82 -12.56 -0.72
C HIS A 472 9.04 -13.54 -1.61
N LEU A 473 9.66 -14.04 -2.68
CA LEU A 473 9.05 -15.00 -3.59
C LEU A 473 8.70 -16.31 -2.87
N ALA A 474 9.55 -16.79 -1.97
CA ALA A 474 9.26 -17.99 -1.18
C ALA A 474 8.07 -17.78 -0.24
N TYR A 475 7.95 -16.59 0.34
CA TYR A 475 6.85 -16.21 1.22
C TYR A 475 5.51 -16.15 0.46
N GLU A 476 5.49 -15.47 -0.68
CA GLU A 476 4.31 -15.38 -1.55
C GLU A 476 3.91 -16.74 -2.11
N GLN A 477 4.87 -17.53 -2.60
CA GLN A 477 4.62 -18.84 -3.17
C GLN A 477 3.98 -19.78 -2.15
N LYS A 478 4.41 -19.72 -0.88
CA LYS A 478 3.81 -20.53 0.18
C LYS A 478 2.33 -20.18 0.37
N TYR A 479 2.01 -18.90 0.58
CA TYR A 479 0.62 -18.45 0.76
C TYR A 479 -0.24 -18.79 -0.46
N ARG A 480 0.28 -18.52 -1.68
CA ARG A 480 -0.40 -18.85 -2.93
C ARG A 480 -0.71 -20.34 -3.00
N ASN A 481 0.25 -21.22 -2.74
CA ASN A 481 0.03 -22.66 -2.83
C ASN A 481 -0.98 -23.16 -1.80
N GLU A 482 -0.98 -22.61 -0.57
CA GLU A 482 -1.98 -22.91 0.46
C GLU A 482 -3.39 -22.45 0.04
N ALA A 483 -3.51 -21.24 -0.53
CA ALA A 483 -4.77 -20.69 -1.03
C ALA A 483 -5.32 -21.49 -2.22
N LEU A 484 -4.48 -21.81 -3.22
CA LEU A 484 -4.92 -22.58 -4.38
C LEU A 484 -5.28 -24.01 -4.00
N THR A 485 -4.53 -24.64 -3.08
CA THR A 485 -4.88 -25.96 -2.54
C THR A 485 -6.24 -25.93 -1.87
N SER A 486 -6.54 -24.89 -1.07
CA SER A 486 -7.84 -24.79 -0.39
C SER A 486 -9.01 -24.56 -1.35
N VAL A 487 -8.80 -23.81 -2.44
CA VAL A 487 -9.79 -23.66 -3.51
C VAL A 487 -10.03 -24.98 -4.24
N VAL A 488 -8.98 -25.75 -4.59
CA VAL A 488 -9.14 -27.07 -5.24
C VAL A 488 -9.90 -28.07 -4.36
N LEU A 489 -9.60 -28.11 -3.06
CA LEU A 489 -10.28 -29.01 -2.14
C LEU A 489 -11.75 -28.59 -1.94
N THR A 490 -12.00 -27.28 -1.86
CA THR A 490 -13.36 -26.72 -1.80
C THR A 490 -14.17 -27.03 -3.06
N SER A 491 -13.60 -26.84 -4.25
CA SER A 491 -14.32 -27.05 -5.51
C SER A 491 -14.72 -28.52 -5.71
N ARG A 492 -13.90 -29.48 -5.28
CA ARG A 492 -14.25 -30.90 -5.25
C ARG A 492 -15.47 -31.19 -4.37
N GLU A 493 -15.54 -30.60 -3.19
CA GLU A 493 -16.70 -30.75 -2.28
C GLU A 493 -17.97 -30.11 -2.87
N VAL A 494 -17.84 -28.93 -3.49
CA VAL A 494 -18.96 -28.25 -4.15
C VAL A 494 -19.49 -29.09 -5.32
N LEU A 495 -18.62 -29.65 -6.16
CA LEU A 495 -19.03 -30.53 -7.26
C LEU A 495 -19.70 -31.82 -6.75
N ALA A 496 -19.24 -32.38 -5.64
CA ALA A 496 -19.87 -33.54 -5.02
C ALA A 496 -21.30 -33.21 -4.54
N ARG A 497 -21.50 -32.02 -3.97
CA ARG A 497 -22.79 -31.52 -3.49
C ARG A 497 -23.74 -31.13 -4.62
N ARG A 498 -23.26 -30.52 -5.71
CA ARG A 498 -24.09 -30.17 -6.89
C ARG A 498 -24.84 -31.37 -7.45
N LYS A 499 -24.17 -32.53 -7.54
CA LYS A 499 -24.78 -33.80 -7.99
C LYS A 499 -25.98 -34.23 -7.12
N GLN A 500 -26.05 -33.78 -5.86
CA GLN A 500 -27.15 -34.05 -4.93
C GLN A 500 -28.19 -32.91 -4.92
N ALA A 501 -27.76 -31.66 -5.10
CA ALA A 501 -28.60 -30.46 -5.00
C ALA A 501 -29.48 -30.16 -6.22
N ASP A 502 -29.09 -30.59 -7.44
CA ASP A 502 -29.87 -30.39 -8.68
C ASP A 502 -31.30 -30.98 -8.61
N GLN A 503 -31.57 -31.85 -7.63
CA GLN A 503 -32.87 -32.48 -7.44
C GLN A 503 -33.88 -31.62 -6.63
N ASN A 504 -33.45 -30.56 -5.92
CA ASN A 504 -34.29 -29.74 -5.04
C ASN A 504 -33.88 -28.26 -5.03
N ARG A 505 -33.94 -27.57 -6.18
CA ARG A 505 -33.63 -26.13 -6.26
C ARG A 505 -34.73 -25.31 -5.57
N GLN A 506 -34.51 -24.94 -4.31
CA GLN A 506 -35.42 -24.09 -3.53
C GLN A 506 -35.12 -22.61 -3.80
N ARG A 507 -36.15 -21.76 -3.73
CA ARG A 507 -35.99 -20.31 -3.81
C ARG A 507 -35.16 -19.83 -2.60
N PRO A 508 -34.14 -18.98 -2.79
CA PRO A 508 -33.36 -18.45 -1.68
C PRO A 508 -34.22 -17.68 -0.67
N SER A 509 -33.86 -17.72 0.61
CA SER A 509 -34.57 -17.01 1.68
C SER A 509 -34.55 -15.49 1.45
N PHE A 510 -33.37 -14.96 1.13
CA PHE A 510 -33.12 -13.61 0.65
C PHE A 510 -31.77 -13.60 -0.11
N GLN A 511 -31.57 -12.54 -0.91
CA GLN A 511 -30.33 -12.31 -1.64
C GLN A 511 -29.72 -10.98 -1.19
N ILE A 512 -28.40 -10.92 -1.08
CA ILE A 512 -27.68 -9.69 -0.73
C ILE A 512 -26.45 -9.50 -1.61
N THR A 513 -26.32 -8.33 -2.22
CA THR A 513 -25.15 -7.93 -3.00
C THR A 513 -24.35 -6.93 -2.18
N CYS A 514 -23.15 -7.32 -1.76
CA CYS A 514 -22.21 -6.46 -1.04
C CYS A 514 -21.16 -5.87 -1.99
N CYS A 515 -20.45 -4.85 -1.51
CA CYS A 515 -19.22 -4.40 -2.17
C CYS A 515 -18.18 -5.55 -2.23
N ILE A 516 -17.33 -5.52 -3.25
CA ILE A 516 -16.18 -6.43 -3.46
C ILE A 516 -15.15 -6.38 -2.31
N ASP A 517 -15.18 -5.33 -1.51
CA ASP A 517 -14.29 -5.05 -0.37
C ASP A 517 -14.03 -6.27 0.51
N ASP A 518 -12.76 -6.53 0.85
CA ASP A 518 -12.31 -7.67 1.66
C ASP A 518 -12.88 -7.65 3.09
N ARG A 519 -13.27 -6.48 3.60
CA ARG A 519 -13.92 -6.37 4.90
C ARG A 519 -15.36 -6.90 4.91
N GLU A 520 -16.00 -6.99 3.74
CA GLU A 520 -17.33 -7.58 3.56
C GLU A 520 -17.29 -9.11 3.48
N GLU A 521 -16.11 -9.71 3.29
CA GLU A 521 -15.91 -11.16 3.20
C GLU A 521 -16.47 -11.89 4.43
N SER A 522 -16.00 -11.50 5.63
CA SER A 522 -16.46 -12.12 6.88
C SER A 522 -17.92 -11.81 7.17
N PHE A 523 -18.42 -10.61 6.83
CA PHE A 523 -19.83 -10.27 7.00
C PHE A 523 -20.74 -11.21 6.19
N ARG A 524 -20.40 -11.44 4.92
CA ARG A 524 -21.09 -12.38 4.04
C ARG A 524 -21.00 -13.82 4.54
N ARG A 525 -19.81 -14.27 4.95
CA ARG A 525 -19.61 -15.62 5.48
C ARG A 525 -20.43 -15.85 6.75
N HIS A 526 -20.43 -14.91 7.70
CA HIS A 526 -21.25 -15.01 8.90
C HIS A 526 -22.74 -14.99 8.58
N LEU A 527 -23.16 -14.25 7.56
CA LEU A 527 -24.55 -14.25 7.12
C LEU A 527 -24.98 -15.63 6.57
N GLU A 528 -24.15 -16.23 5.72
CA GLU A 528 -24.32 -17.59 5.20
C GLU A 528 -24.31 -18.67 6.30
N GLU A 529 -23.57 -18.45 7.40
CA GLU A 529 -23.62 -19.32 8.59
C GLU A 529 -24.90 -19.13 9.43
N THR A 530 -25.50 -17.93 9.41
CA THR A 530 -26.75 -17.67 10.15
C THR A 530 -28.00 -18.10 9.38
N ASP A 531 -27.96 -18.03 8.06
CA ASP A 531 -29.00 -18.53 7.15
C ASP A 531 -28.35 -19.25 5.97
N PRO A 532 -28.22 -20.58 6.02
CA PRO A 532 -27.63 -21.36 4.94
C PRO A 532 -28.43 -21.30 3.63
N CYS A 533 -29.68 -20.83 3.65
CA CYS A 533 -30.53 -20.68 2.46
C CYS A 533 -30.42 -19.29 1.82
N CYS A 534 -29.64 -18.37 2.39
CA CYS A 534 -29.36 -17.08 1.75
C CYS A 534 -28.28 -17.21 0.67
N GLU A 535 -28.30 -16.25 -0.26
CA GLU A 535 -27.30 -16.11 -1.31
C GLU A 535 -26.63 -14.74 -1.23
N THR A 536 -25.29 -14.73 -1.32
CA THR A 536 -24.51 -13.49 -1.30
C THR A 536 -23.77 -13.27 -2.60
N PHE A 537 -23.83 -12.04 -3.10
CA PHE A 537 -23.12 -11.59 -4.29
C PHE A 537 -22.11 -10.49 -3.95
N GLY A 538 -21.06 -10.38 -4.76
CA GLY A 538 -20.07 -9.31 -4.65
C GLY A 538 -19.98 -8.51 -5.95
N ALA A 539 -19.93 -7.19 -5.85
CA ALA A 539 -19.74 -6.30 -6.99
C ALA A 539 -18.93 -5.06 -6.60
N ALA A 540 -18.36 -4.34 -7.58
CA ALA A 540 -17.76 -3.04 -7.31
C ALA A 540 -18.79 -2.09 -6.67
N GLY A 541 -18.43 -1.44 -5.55
CA GLY A 541 -19.36 -0.73 -4.67
C GLY A 541 -20.13 0.47 -5.26
N PHE A 542 -19.86 0.85 -6.51
CA PHE A 542 -20.67 1.83 -7.24
C PHE A 542 -21.87 1.19 -7.97
N PHE A 543 -21.93 -0.14 -8.06
CA PHE A 543 -23.06 -0.92 -8.59
C PHE A 543 -23.53 -0.51 -9.99
N ALA A 544 -22.59 -0.21 -10.90
CA ALA A 544 -22.84 0.38 -12.22
C ALA A 544 -23.47 1.80 -12.21
N VAL A 545 -23.75 2.39 -11.05
CA VAL A 545 -24.28 3.75 -10.89
C VAL A 545 -23.14 4.77 -10.78
N ALA A 546 -22.52 5.14 -11.90
CA ALA A 546 -21.54 6.23 -11.90
C ALA A 546 -22.25 7.60 -11.85
N MET A 547 -22.08 8.35 -10.76
CA MET A 547 -22.75 9.64 -10.53
C MET A 547 -21.89 10.66 -9.81
N ASN A 548 -22.15 11.94 -10.12
CA ASN A 548 -21.82 13.08 -9.26
C ASN A 548 -22.96 13.26 -8.25
N TYR A 549 -22.69 12.99 -6.98
CA TYR A 549 -23.68 13.01 -5.90
C TYR A 549 -23.56 14.28 -5.04
N GLN A 550 -24.71 14.86 -4.71
CA GLN A 550 -24.83 15.92 -3.71
C GLN A 550 -25.83 15.49 -2.63
N GLY A 551 -25.35 15.23 -1.42
CA GLY A 551 -26.19 14.94 -0.26
C GLY A 551 -27.02 16.16 0.16
N ALA A 552 -28.10 15.95 0.92
CA ALA A 552 -29.01 17.03 1.32
C ALA A 552 -28.34 18.16 2.13
N SER A 553 -27.21 17.87 2.79
CA SER A 553 -26.40 18.83 3.55
C SER A 553 -25.10 19.24 2.87
N ASP A 554 -24.80 18.71 1.68
CA ASP A 554 -23.52 18.93 0.99
C ASP A 554 -23.55 20.21 0.14
N ALA A 555 -22.46 20.97 0.16
CA ALA A 555 -22.34 22.20 -0.61
C ALA A 555 -22.12 21.93 -2.11
N ASN A 556 -21.30 20.95 -2.45
CA ASN A 556 -20.83 20.66 -3.81
C ASN A 556 -21.10 19.19 -4.18
N TYR A 557 -21.20 18.91 -5.49
CA TYR A 557 -21.25 17.55 -6.02
C TYR A 557 -19.90 16.85 -5.86
N LYS A 558 -19.93 15.53 -5.65
CA LYS A 558 -18.75 14.67 -5.54
C LYS A 558 -18.92 13.42 -6.42
N PRO A 559 -17.90 12.99 -7.17
CA PRO A 559 -17.98 11.75 -7.94
C PRO A 559 -18.06 10.54 -6.98
N LEU A 560 -18.96 9.59 -7.28
CA LEU A 560 -19.13 8.31 -6.58
C LEU A 560 -18.93 7.14 -7.54
N CYS A 561 -17.71 7.01 -8.06
CA CYS A 561 -17.28 5.95 -8.98
C CYS A 561 -15.75 5.76 -8.90
N PRO A 562 -15.18 4.72 -9.51
CA PRO A 562 -13.73 4.55 -9.60
C PRO A 562 -13.07 5.74 -10.31
N ALA A 563 -11.83 6.06 -9.95
CA ALA A 563 -11.10 7.21 -10.50
C ALA A 563 -10.88 7.15 -12.03
N ILE A 564 -10.86 5.93 -12.59
CA ILE A 564 -10.76 5.69 -14.05
C ILE A 564 -12.06 6.00 -14.81
N ILE A 565 -13.17 6.25 -14.10
CA ILE A 565 -14.47 6.58 -14.69
C ILE A 565 -14.79 8.04 -14.39
N THR A 566 -14.98 8.84 -15.44
CA THR A 566 -15.51 10.21 -15.31
C THR A 566 -17.04 10.17 -15.34
N PRO A 567 -17.74 10.49 -14.22
CA PRO A 567 -19.18 10.42 -14.19
C PRO A 567 -19.80 11.61 -14.94
N THR A 568 -20.75 11.32 -15.83
CA THR A 568 -21.49 12.34 -16.59
C THR A 568 -22.82 12.72 -15.94
N HIS A 569 -23.36 11.86 -15.07
CA HIS A 569 -24.68 12.01 -14.45
C HIS A 569 -24.60 12.72 -13.10
N TYR A 570 -25.62 13.51 -12.77
CA TYR A 570 -25.71 14.24 -11.50
C TYR A 570 -26.92 13.75 -10.71
N VAL A 571 -26.76 13.47 -9.42
CA VAL A 571 -27.83 13.05 -8.53
C VAL A 571 -27.83 13.94 -7.30
N ARG A 572 -28.99 14.50 -6.99
CA ARG A 572 -29.20 15.35 -5.82
C ARG A 572 -30.14 14.68 -4.83
N GLU A 573 -29.73 14.64 -3.58
CA GLU A 573 -30.59 14.25 -2.47
C GLU A 573 -31.32 15.47 -1.93
N ASN A 574 -32.65 15.43 -1.96
CA ASN A 574 -33.51 16.51 -1.48
C ASN A 574 -34.23 16.06 -0.20
N VAL A 575 -34.48 16.99 0.72
CA VAL A 575 -35.36 16.73 1.87
C VAL A 575 -36.81 16.58 1.38
N GLY A 576 -37.54 15.58 1.87
CA GLY A 576 -38.92 15.32 1.46
C GLY A 576 -39.85 16.54 1.61
N TYR A 577 -40.78 16.71 0.66
CA TYR A 577 -41.64 17.91 0.54
C TYR A 577 -42.40 18.29 1.83
N THR A 578 -42.90 17.28 2.55
CA THR A 578 -43.62 17.45 3.83
C THR A 578 -42.79 18.16 4.91
N PHE A 579 -41.46 18.10 4.82
CA PHE A 579 -40.55 18.69 5.79
C PHE A 579 -39.70 19.86 5.25
N ALA A 580 -39.90 20.26 3.99
CA ALA A 580 -39.12 21.33 3.35
C ALA A 580 -39.23 22.69 4.09
N GLY A 581 -40.37 22.96 4.73
CA GLY A 581 -40.58 24.17 5.54
C GLY A 581 -39.81 24.17 6.88
N GLU A 582 -39.71 23.01 7.53
CA GLU A 582 -38.92 22.84 8.75
C GLU A 582 -37.43 22.83 8.46
N ASP A 583 -37.00 22.20 7.36
CA ASP A 583 -35.60 22.20 6.97
C ASP A 583 -35.14 23.59 6.52
N ARG A 584 -35.95 24.41 5.82
CA ARG A 584 -35.59 25.82 5.56
C ARG A 584 -35.32 26.61 6.85
N ARG A 585 -36.14 26.44 7.89
CA ARG A 585 -35.92 27.07 9.20
C ARG A 585 -34.66 26.54 9.88
N ARG A 586 -34.46 25.21 9.89
CA ARG A 586 -33.28 24.56 10.50
C ARG A 586 -31.99 24.85 9.75
N ALA A 587 -32.00 24.89 8.42
CA ALA A 587 -30.87 25.28 7.57
C ALA A 587 -30.48 26.75 7.77
N GLN A 588 -31.45 27.66 7.90
CA GLN A 588 -31.18 29.05 8.28
C GLN A 588 -30.57 29.15 9.69
N THR A 589 -31.06 28.36 10.64
CA THR A 589 -30.48 28.26 11.99
C THR A 589 -29.07 27.67 11.95
N ARG A 590 -28.81 26.59 11.18
CA ARG A 590 -27.48 26.01 10.96
C ARG A 590 -26.53 27.01 10.31
N ARG A 591 -26.98 27.76 9.30
CA ARG A 591 -26.18 28.80 8.64
C ARG A 591 -25.85 29.93 9.61
N ARG A 592 -26.81 30.37 10.44
CA ARG A 592 -26.56 31.37 11.49
C ARG A 592 -25.63 30.86 12.59
N LEU A 593 -25.80 29.62 13.03
CA LEU A 593 -24.94 28.98 14.03
C LEU A 593 -23.53 28.74 13.49
N GLY A 594 -23.42 28.33 12.22
CA GLY A 594 -22.17 28.14 11.49
C GLY A 594 -21.43 29.46 11.28
N LEU A 595 -22.13 30.52 10.85
CA LEU A 595 -21.56 31.87 10.77
C LEU A 595 -21.16 32.41 12.15
N PHE A 596 -21.93 32.14 13.20
CA PHE A 596 -21.62 32.54 14.56
C PHE A 596 -20.40 31.78 15.11
N THR A 597 -20.35 30.46 14.95
CA THR A 597 -19.22 29.62 15.38
C THR A 597 -17.95 29.90 14.57
N HIS A 598 -18.06 30.09 13.26
CA HIS A 598 -16.94 30.52 12.42
C HIS A 598 -16.47 31.95 12.78
N GLY A 599 -17.39 32.86 13.06
CA GLY A 599 -17.08 34.20 13.57
C GLY A 599 -16.45 34.19 14.96
N MET A 600 -16.84 33.24 15.83
CA MET A 600 -16.26 33.08 17.16
C MET A 600 -14.88 32.40 17.09
N HIS A 601 -14.70 31.39 16.24
CA HIS A 601 -13.41 30.72 16.00
C HIS A 601 -12.38 31.67 15.36
N SER A 602 -12.76 32.43 14.33
CA SER A 602 -11.86 33.40 13.69
C SER A 602 -11.49 34.55 14.64
N ARG A 603 -12.43 35.04 15.45
CA ARG A 603 -12.16 36.08 16.46
C ARG A 603 -11.38 35.56 17.67
N SER A 604 -11.53 34.28 18.06
CA SER A 604 -10.83 33.66 19.19
C SER A 604 -9.31 33.62 19.04
N ARG A 605 -8.78 33.78 17.82
CA ARG A 605 -7.35 33.77 17.51
C ARG A 605 -6.71 35.17 17.45
N GLY A 606 -7.50 36.24 17.61
CA GLY A 606 -6.99 37.59 17.82
C GLY A 606 -6.68 37.88 19.30
N PHE A 607 -5.92 38.94 19.60
CA PHE A 607 -5.47 39.27 20.95
C PHE A 607 -6.62 39.38 21.99
N ILE A 608 -7.76 39.97 21.61
CA ILE A 608 -8.96 40.13 22.48
C ILE A 608 -9.77 38.83 22.59
N GLY A 609 -9.94 38.10 21.47
CA GLY A 609 -10.69 36.85 21.49
C GLY A 609 -9.94 35.71 22.18
N GLY A 610 -8.59 35.74 22.18
CA GLY A 610 -7.77 34.82 22.95
C GLY A 610 -8.01 34.97 24.45
N ALA A 611 -8.07 36.20 24.97
CA ALA A 611 -8.36 36.47 26.37
C ALA A 611 -9.75 35.98 26.82
N VAL A 612 -10.78 36.19 25.99
CA VAL A 612 -12.15 35.69 26.24
C VAL A 612 -12.21 34.16 26.18
N THR A 613 -11.47 33.56 25.24
CA THR A 613 -11.38 32.10 25.08
C THR A 613 -10.65 31.45 26.26
N SER A 614 -9.65 32.09 26.85
CA SER A 614 -8.98 31.60 28.06
C SER A 614 -9.91 31.53 29.28
N ILE A 615 -10.90 32.43 29.38
CA ILE A 615 -11.88 32.46 30.49
C ILE A 615 -12.99 31.42 30.25
N LEU A 616 -13.54 31.35 29.04
CA LEU A 616 -14.61 30.40 28.68
C LEU A 616 -14.09 28.98 28.40
N GLY A 617 -12.81 28.82 28.11
CA GLY A 617 -12.16 27.55 27.76
C GLY A 617 -12.25 26.50 28.87
N ASN A 618 -12.28 26.93 30.14
CA ASN A 618 -12.48 26.05 31.29
C ASN A 618 -13.86 25.37 31.27
N LEU A 619 -14.90 26.02 30.72
CA LEU A 619 -16.22 25.42 30.53
C LEU A 619 -16.24 24.48 29.32
N ALA A 620 -15.45 24.77 28.28
CA ALA A 620 -15.26 23.88 27.12
C ALA A 620 -14.42 22.63 27.45
N ALA A 621 -13.67 22.63 28.55
CA ALA A 621 -12.92 21.47 29.04
C ALA A 621 -13.84 20.31 29.47
N PHE A 622 -15.02 20.59 30.04
CA PHE A 622 -15.94 19.54 30.49
C PHE A 622 -16.49 18.66 29.34
N PRO A 623 -16.99 19.24 28.21
CA PRO A 623 -17.29 18.46 27.00
C PRO A 623 -16.10 17.68 26.44
N LEU A 624 -14.89 18.21 26.54
CA LEU A 624 -13.68 17.53 26.05
C LEU A 624 -13.28 16.34 26.94
N VAL A 625 -13.27 16.53 28.27
CA VAL A 625 -13.01 15.49 29.27
C VAL A 625 -14.06 14.37 29.18
N SER A 626 -15.35 14.71 29.04
CA SER A 626 -16.41 13.72 28.88
C SER A 626 -16.30 12.94 27.57
N ARG A 627 -15.87 13.57 26.46
CA ARG A 627 -15.58 12.87 25.20
C ARG A 627 -14.43 11.88 25.33
N VAL A 628 -13.41 12.18 26.13
CA VAL A 628 -12.26 11.29 26.36
C VAL A 628 -12.63 10.14 27.30
N LEU A 629 -13.29 10.41 28.43
CA LEU A 629 -13.61 9.38 29.43
C LEU A 629 -14.80 8.51 29.03
N PHE A 630 -15.80 9.08 28.35
CA PHE A 630 -17.06 8.42 27.99
C PHE A 630 -17.43 8.69 26.51
N PRO A 631 -16.61 8.26 25.53
CA PRO A 631 -16.80 8.58 24.12
C PRO A 631 -18.17 8.10 23.59
N ARG A 632 -18.57 6.87 23.91
CA ARG A 632 -19.86 6.28 23.49
C ARG A 632 -21.07 7.04 24.03
N LEU A 633 -21.09 7.29 25.33
CA LEU A 633 -22.21 7.98 25.98
C LEU A 633 -22.35 9.39 25.43
N THR A 634 -21.23 10.10 25.29
CA THR A 634 -21.20 11.45 24.73
C THR A 634 -21.64 11.47 23.26
N ALA A 635 -21.23 10.48 22.47
CA ALA A 635 -21.67 10.33 21.09
C ALA A 635 -23.17 10.00 20.99
N GLN A 636 -23.72 9.16 21.85
CA GLN A 636 -25.16 8.87 21.91
C GLN A 636 -25.98 10.11 22.29
N ILE A 637 -25.53 10.87 23.30
CA ILE A 637 -26.16 12.14 23.70
C ILE A 637 -26.10 13.15 22.54
N ARG A 638 -24.95 13.25 21.86
CA ARG A 638 -24.78 14.13 20.69
C ARG A 638 -25.65 13.70 19.51
N ARG A 639 -25.79 12.38 19.26
CA ARG A 639 -26.69 11.84 18.22
C ARG A 639 -28.14 12.25 18.52
N LYS A 640 -28.63 11.99 19.73
CA LYS A 640 -29.97 12.39 20.16
C LYS A 640 -30.20 13.90 20.11
N ALA A 641 -29.21 14.71 20.48
CA ALA A 641 -29.28 16.17 20.36
C ALA A 641 -29.20 16.65 18.88
N GLY A 642 -28.44 15.93 18.06
CA GLY A 642 -28.27 16.17 16.63
C GLY A 642 -29.50 15.79 15.80
N GLU A 643 -30.22 14.73 16.18
CA GLU A 643 -31.53 14.35 15.63
C GLU A 643 -32.57 15.48 15.77
N PHE A 644 -32.41 16.34 16.79
CA PHE A 644 -33.26 17.51 17.01
C PHE A 644 -32.91 18.71 16.09
N LEU A 645 -31.70 18.76 15.52
CA LEU A 645 -31.15 19.87 14.70
C LEU A 645 -30.80 19.48 13.24
N GLY A 646 -30.76 18.19 12.94
CA GLY A 646 -30.47 17.63 11.62
C GLY A 646 -31.62 17.80 10.62
N PRO A 647 -31.36 17.54 9.31
CA PRO A 647 -32.44 17.42 8.34
C PRO A 647 -33.39 16.29 8.77
N PRO A 648 -34.69 16.39 8.44
CA PRO A 648 -35.68 15.35 8.75
C PRO A 648 -35.27 14.00 8.14
N PRO A 649 -35.69 12.87 8.75
CA PRO A 649 -35.21 11.52 8.42
C PRO A 649 -35.64 11.00 7.04
N VAL A 650 -36.49 11.73 6.32
CA VAL A 650 -36.97 11.32 4.99
C VAL A 650 -36.41 12.25 3.93
N THR A 651 -35.36 11.78 3.26
CA THR A 651 -34.80 12.39 2.04
C THR A 651 -35.28 11.63 0.81
N GLN A 652 -35.22 12.23 -0.37
CA GLN A 652 -35.55 11.60 -1.64
C GLN A 652 -34.44 11.90 -2.65
N LEU A 653 -34.05 10.88 -3.43
CA LEU A 653 -33.10 11.05 -4.52
C LEU A 653 -33.83 11.58 -5.77
N GLN A 654 -33.31 12.66 -6.35
CA GLN A 654 -33.69 13.09 -7.68
C GLN A 654 -32.95 12.23 -8.71
N LEU A 655 -33.55 11.08 -9.04
CA LEU A 655 -32.97 10.09 -9.95
C LEU A 655 -33.44 10.21 -11.40
N GLU A 656 -34.64 10.74 -11.66
CA GLU A 656 -35.19 10.79 -13.02
C GLU A 656 -34.92 12.13 -13.71
N ARG A 657 -34.40 12.04 -14.94
CA ARG A 657 -34.16 13.13 -15.87
C ARG A 657 -35.07 12.98 -17.09
N TYR A 658 -35.85 14.02 -17.37
CA TYR A 658 -36.75 14.07 -18.54
C TYR A 658 -36.09 14.70 -19.77
N LYS A 659 -34.97 15.40 -19.59
CA LYS A 659 -34.19 15.99 -20.68
C LYS A 659 -33.12 15.01 -21.19
N PRO A 660 -32.76 15.07 -22.48
CA PRO A 660 -31.74 14.19 -23.03
C PRO A 660 -30.34 14.49 -22.46
N GLU A 661 -29.99 15.76 -22.29
CA GLU A 661 -28.67 16.19 -21.82
C GLU A 661 -28.54 16.09 -20.30
N SER A 662 -27.38 15.60 -19.83
CA SER A 662 -27.00 15.57 -18.41
C SER A 662 -26.34 16.87 -17.98
N GLY A 663 -26.54 17.28 -16.72
CA GLY A 663 -25.92 18.47 -16.16
C GLY A 663 -26.34 18.79 -14.73
N PRO A 664 -25.62 19.71 -14.06
CA PRO A 664 -25.81 19.98 -12.63
C PRO A 664 -27.07 20.81 -12.30
N GLU A 665 -27.74 21.39 -13.31
CA GLU A 665 -28.85 22.33 -13.17
C GLU A 665 -29.96 22.13 -14.24
N GLY A 666 -31.05 22.91 -14.14
CA GLY A 666 -31.98 23.13 -15.25
C GLY A 666 -32.84 21.93 -15.68
N GLY A 667 -33.02 20.92 -14.81
CA GLY A 667 -33.75 19.69 -15.14
C GLY A 667 -32.90 18.62 -15.82
N ASN A 668 -31.58 18.81 -15.85
CA ASN A 668 -30.61 17.86 -16.41
C ASN A 668 -30.05 16.88 -15.35
N ILE A 669 -30.61 16.89 -14.14
CA ILE A 669 -30.23 16.04 -13.00
C ILE A 669 -30.95 14.69 -13.11
N GLY A 670 -30.21 13.61 -12.87
CA GLY A 670 -30.70 12.22 -12.90
C GLY A 670 -30.34 11.47 -14.18
N TYR A 671 -31.07 10.38 -14.38
CA TYR A 671 -30.97 9.43 -15.48
C TYR A 671 -32.29 9.36 -16.24
N THR A 672 -32.20 9.08 -17.53
CA THR A 672 -33.34 8.64 -18.33
C THR A 672 -33.70 7.19 -17.99
N VAL A 673 -34.92 6.77 -18.29
CA VAL A 673 -35.38 5.40 -18.02
C VAL A 673 -34.55 4.36 -18.82
N ASP A 674 -34.04 4.72 -20.01
CA ASP A 674 -33.16 3.85 -20.79
C ASP A 674 -31.79 3.67 -20.11
N GLU A 675 -31.17 4.76 -19.65
CA GLU A 675 -29.92 4.69 -18.88
C GLU A 675 -30.11 3.88 -17.57
N MET A 676 -31.25 4.04 -16.87
CA MET A 676 -31.57 3.22 -15.70
C MET A 676 -31.72 1.73 -16.04
N THR A 677 -32.30 1.43 -17.21
CA THR A 677 -32.44 0.05 -17.72
C THR A 677 -31.08 -0.57 -17.98
N ASP A 678 -30.18 0.17 -18.62
CA ASP A 678 -28.81 -0.28 -18.90
C ASP A 678 -28.02 -0.56 -17.61
N ILE A 679 -28.17 0.28 -16.59
CA ILE A 679 -27.54 0.10 -15.27
C ILE A 679 -28.03 -1.17 -14.57
N VAL A 680 -29.35 -1.37 -14.50
CA VAL A 680 -29.97 -2.53 -13.82
C VAL A 680 -29.60 -3.82 -14.52
N GLU A 681 -29.73 -3.87 -15.85
CA GLU A 681 -29.32 -5.04 -16.63
C GLU A 681 -27.84 -5.35 -16.43
N ARG A 682 -26.97 -4.33 -16.55
CA ARG A 682 -25.53 -4.50 -16.43
C ARG A 682 -25.15 -5.17 -15.12
N LEU A 683 -25.60 -4.63 -13.97
CA LEU A 683 -25.22 -5.21 -12.68
C LEU A 683 -25.73 -6.64 -12.53
N LEU A 684 -26.99 -6.91 -12.91
CA LEU A 684 -27.59 -8.23 -12.77
C LEU A 684 -26.86 -9.28 -13.60
N ARG A 685 -26.44 -8.94 -14.83
CA ARG A 685 -25.58 -9.82 -15.65
C ARG A 685 -24.17 -9.95 -15.09
N ASP A 686 -23.56 -8.85 -14.63
CA ASP A 686 -22.20 -8.85 -14.07
C ASP A 686 -22.09 -9.85 -12.91
N ILE A 687 -23.05 -9.86 -11.99
CA ILE A 687 -23.04 -10.76 -10.82
C ILE A 687 -23.63 -12.15 -11.10
N GLY A 688 -24.22 -12.37 -12.29
CA GLY A 688 -24.88 -13.61 -12.68
C GLY A 688 -26.32 -13.79 -12.15
N LEU A 689 -26.94 -12.75 -11.58
CA LEU A 689 -28.31 -12.79 -11.04
C LEU A 689 -29.33 -12.45 -12.12
N ILE A 690 -29.61 -13.40 -13.01
CA ILE A 690 -30.61 -13.25 -14.09
C ILE A 690 -31.87 -14.08 -13.89
N ASP A 691 -31.83 -15.03 -12.95
CA ASP A 691 -32.93 -15.91 -12.57
C ASP A 691 -32.98 -16.13 -11.05
N SER A 692 -33.92 -16.97 -10.59
CA SER A 692 -33.99 -17.45 -9.21
C SER A 692 -34.06 -16.35 -8.13
N PHE A 693 -34.62 -15.19 -8.46
CA PHE A 693 -34.74 -14.05 -7.54
C PHE A 693 -35.47 -14.40 -6.25
N ALA A 694 -34.88 -14.06 -5.11
CA ALA A 694 -35.54 -14.12 -3.81
C ALA A 694 -36.66 -13.07 -3.71
N ARG A 695 -37.57 -13.22 -2.74
CA ARG A 695 -38.62 -12.20 -2.52
C ARG A 695 -38.04 -10.85 -2.07
N LEU A 696 -36.86 -10.87 -1.46
CA LEU A 696 -36.14 -9.67 -1.04
C LEU A 696 -34.69 -9.74 -1.52
N VAL A 697 -34.27 -8.69 -2.23
CA VAL A 697 -32.89 -8.49 -2.70
C VAL A 697 -32.34 -7.22 -2.06
N VAL A 698 -31.21 -7.33 -1.37
CA VAL A 698 -30.57 -6.19 -0.69
C VAL A 698 -29.31 -5.79 -1.46
N ILE A 699 -29.15 -4.50 -1.77
CA ILE A 699 -27.92 -3.95 -2.32
C ILE A 699 -27.24 -3.16 -1.23
N THR A 700 -26.04 -3.56 -0.84
CA THR A 700 -25.32 -3.02 0.33
C THR A 700 -24.02 -2.36 -0.11
N GLY A 701 -24.06 -1.03 -0.19
CA GLY A 701 -22.84 -0.23 -0.25
C GLY A 701 -22.16 -0.17 1.10
N HIS A 702 -20.90 0.24 1.14
CA HIS A 702 -20.18 0.36 2.41
C HIS A 702 -19.43 1.69 2.53
N GLY A 703 -18.93 1.93 3.74
CA GLY A 703 -18.02 3.02 4.06
C GLY A 703 -17.52 2.87 5.48
N SER A 704 -16.79 3.87 5.94
CA SER A 704 -16.27 3.92 7.30
C SER A 704 -16.63 5.25 7.95
N SER A 705 -16.93 5.22 9.24
CA SER A 705 -17.12 6.44 10.04
C SER A 705 -16.25 6.37 11.28
N SER A 706 -15.37 7.36 11.42
CA SER A 706 -14.53 7.55 12.60
C SER A 706 -14.33 9.03 12.87
N VAL A 707 -14.10 9.37 14.14
CA VAL A 707 -13.73 10.73 14.53
C VAL A 707 -12.21 10.93 14.43
N ASN A 708 -11.77 12.17 14.18
CA ASN A 708 -10.34 12.53 14.11
C ASN A 708 -9.53 11.65 13.13
N ASN A 709 -10.00 11.56 11.89
CA ASN A 709 -9.36 10.75 10.86
C ASN A 709 -9.07 11.58 9.60
N PRO A 710 -7.86 12.17 9.49
CA PRO A 710 -7.42 12.89 8.29
C PRO A 710 -7.51 12.04 7.01
N HIS A 711 -7.30 10.72 7.14
CA HIS A 711 -7.33 9.76 6.03
C HIS A 711 -8.68 9.02 5.94
N GLU A 712 -9.81 9.64 6.31
CA GLU A 712 -11.14 8.99 6.27
C GLU A 712 -11.43 8.34 4.91
N SER A 713 -11.06 9.01 3.82
CA SER A 713 -11.21 8.52 2.45
C SER A 713 -10.53 7.18 2.20
N ALA A 714 -9.35 6.95 2.78
CA ALA A 714 -8.62 5.69 2.63
C ALA A 714 -9.39 4.50 3.23
N TYR A 715 -10.26 4.74 4.23
CA TYR A 715 -11.13 3.74 4.86
C TYR A 715 -12.46 3.52 4.14
N ASN A 716 -12.86 4.44 3.26
CA ASN A 716 -14.10 4.31 2.50
C ASN A 716 -13.92 3.40 1.28
N CYS A 717 -14.97 3.28 0.47
CA CYS A 717 -14.97 2.38 -0.69
C CYS A 717 -13.96 2.81 -1.76
N GLY A 718 -13.00 1.95 -2.07
CA GLY A 718 -12.04 2.16 -3.17
C GLY A 718 -12.74 2.25 -4.54
N ALA A 719 -13.79 1.46 -4.77
CA ALA A 719 -14.61 1.50 -5.99
C ALA A 719 -15.51 2.75 -6.08
N CYS A 720 -15.56 3.58 -5.04
CA CYS A 720 -16.24 4.89 -5.03
C CYS A 720 -15.23 6.03 -4.79
N ALA A 721 -13.96 5.85 -5.16
CA ALA A 721 -12.89 6.84 -5.00
C ALA A 721 -12.75 7.40 -3.56
N GLY A 722 -12.79 6.51 -2.57
CA GLY A 722 -12.66 6.88 -1.16
C GLY A 722 -13.89 7.58 -0.59
N LYS A 723 -15.07 7.38 -1.20
CA LYS A 723 -16.36 7.87 -0.72
C LYS A 723 -17.27 6.71 -0.27
N ARG A 724 -18.39 7.06 0.37
CA ARG A 724 -19.36 6.09 0.90
C ARG A 724 -20.28 5.60 -0.23
N GLY A 725 -20.41 4.28 -0.40
CA GLY A 725 -21.21 3.66 -1.47
C GLY A 725 -22.72 3.53 -1.18
N GLY A 726 -23.18 3.96 0.00
CA GLY A 726 -24.60 3.90 0.39
C GLY A 726 -25.56 4.57 -0.61
N PRO A 727 -25.26 5.79 -1.10
CA PRO A 727 -26.09 6.43 -2.11
C PRO A 727 -26.18 5.65 -3.44
N ASN A 728 -25.11 5.00 -3.90
CA ASN A 728 -25.13 4.18 -5.12
C ASN A 728 -26.06 2.97 -4.95
N ALA A 729 -25.95 2.28 -3.81
CA ALA A 729 -26.82 1.14 -3.47
C ALA A 729 -28.30 1.55 -3.40
N ARG A 730 -28.59 2.69 -2.77
CA ARG A 730 -29.94 3.28 -2.72
C ARG A 730 -30.47 3.61 -4.11
N ALA A 731 -29.65 4.24 -4.95
CA ALA A 731 -30.03 4.60 -6.32
C ALA A 731 -30.37 3.35 -7.15
N PHE A 732 -29.51 2.32 -7.11
CA PHE A 732 -29.76 1.07 -7.82
C PHE A 732 -31.07 0.41 -7.38
N ALA A 733 -31.32 0.29 -6.08
CA ALA A 733 -32.54 -0.34 -5.57
C ALA A 733 -33.81 0.40 -6.03
N GLN A 734 -33.77 1.73 -6.10
CA GLN A 734 -34.89 2.51 -6.64
C GLN A 734 -35.09 2.26 -8.15
N MET A 735 -34.01 2.20 -8.93
CA MET A 735 -34.08 1.90 -10.38
C MET A 735 -34.64 0.48 -10.63
N ALA A 736 -34.18 -0.52 -9.88
CA ALA A 736 -34.62 -1.92 -10.02
C ALA A 736 -36.08 -2.13 -9.58
N ASN A 737 -36.64 -1.24 -8.78
CA ASN A 737 -38.06 -1.26 -8.38
C ASN A 737 -38.98 -0.46 -9.33
N ASP A 738 -38.45 0.36 -10.25
CA ASP A 738 -39.28 1.11 -11.20
C ASP A 738 -39.91 0.15 -12.23
N TRP A 739 -41.24 0.17 -12.32
CA TRP A 739 -41.99 -0.74 -13.19
C TRP A 739 -41.64 -0.56 -14.68
N ARG A 740 -41.27 0.65 -15.12
CA ARG A 740 -40.88 0.95 -16.52
C ARG A 740 -39.54 0.30 -16.83
N VAL A 741 -38.61 0.39 -15.89
CA VAL A 741 -37.30 -0.27 -15.97
C VAL A 741 -37.48 -1.78 -15.98
N ARG A 742 -38.27 -2.35 -15.05
CA ARG A 742 -38.56 -3.80 -15.02
C ARG A 742 -39.14 -4.32 -16.33
N ASN A 743 -40.10 -3.59 -16.92
CA ASN A 743 -40.69 -3.97 -18.20
C ASN A 743 -39.66 -4.02 -19.35
N ARG A 744 -38.71 -3.07 -19.38
CA ARG A 744 -37.64 -3.05 -20.40
C ARG A 744 -36.57 -4.10 -20.13
N VAL A 745 -36.17 -4.32 -18.88
CA VAL A 745 -35.23 -5.38 -18.48
C VAL A 745 -35.80 -6.76 -18.81
N ALA A 746 -37.11 -6.97 -18.65
CA ALA A 746 -37.79 -8.19 -19.08
C ALA A 746 -37.75 -8.40 -20.60
N GLN A 747 -37.88 -7.33 -21.40
CA GLN A 747 -37.71 -7.40 -22.86
C GLN A 747 -36.28 -7.79 -23.27
N ARG A 748 -35.30 -7.56 -22.40
CA ARG A 748 -33.90 -7.96 -22.58
C ARG A 748 -33.59 -9.34 -21.96
N GLY A 749 -34.60 -10.09 -21.54
CA GLY A 749 -34.47 -11.48 -21.10
C GLY A 749 -34.24 -11.68 -19.61
N ILE A 750 -34.33 -10.64 -18.77
CA ILE A 750 -34.22 -10.77 -17.30
C ILE A 750 -35.59 -10.47 -16.69
N VAL A 751 -36.27 -11.51 -16.21
CA VAL A 751 -37.61 -11.37 -15.62
C VAL A 751 -37.50 -11.28 -14.11
N ILE A 752 -37.63 -10.08 -13.57
CA ILE A 752 -37.72 -9.83 -12.13
C ILE A 752 -39.16 -10.11 -11.67
N PRO A 753 -39.41 -11.11 -10.78
CA PRO A 753 -40.76 -11.42 -10.31
C PRO A 753 -41.45 -10.23 -9.64
N GLU A 754 -42.78 -10.13 -9.78
CA GLU A 754 -43.57 -9.04 -9.18
C GLU A 754 -43.47 -9.02 -7.64
N ASP A 755 -43.29 -10.19 -7.02
CA ASP A 755 -43.14 -10.35 -5.58
C ASP A 755 -41.71 -10.11 -5.08
N THR A 756 -40.78 -9.72 -5.96
CA THR A 756 -39.39 -9.38 -5.62
C THR A 756 -39.27 -7.88 -5.37
N ALA A 757 -38.74 -7.49 -4.20
CA ALA A 757 -38.46 -6.11 -3.84
C ALA A 757 -36.95 -5.90 -3.62
N PHE A 758 -36.41 -4.79 -4.13
CA PHE A 758 -35.04 -4.37 -3.89
C PHE A 758 -34.97 -3.35 -2.74
N ILE A 759 -33.99 -3.48 -1.83
CA ILE A 759 -33.71 -2.49 -0.77
C ILE A 759 -32.24 -2.06 -0.85
N GLY A 760 -31.99 -0.76 -0.75
CA GLY A 760 -30.64 -0.23 -0.57
C GLY A 760 -30.23 -0.21 0.89
N ALA A 761 -28.99 -0.57 1.18
CA ALA A 761 -28.39 -0.53 2.51
C ALA A 761 -26.97 0.04 2.49
N TYR A 762 -26.51 0.49 3.65
CA TYR A 762 -25.16 0.98 3.90
C TYR A 762 -24.54 0.27 5.10
N HIS A 763 -23.44 -0.45 4.90
CA HIS A 763 -22.67 -1.06 5.96
C HIS A 763 -21.51 -0.14 6.38
N ASN A 764 -21.47 0.24 7.64
CA ASN A 764 -20.35 0.97 8.23
C ASN A 764 -19.31 -0.01 8.76
N THR A 765 -18.27 -0.26 7.97
CA THR A 765 -17.18 -1.20 8.28
C THR A 765 -16.44 -0.90 9.59
N CYS A 766 -16.51 0.34 10.10
CA CYS A 766 -15.83 0.73 11.33
C CYS A 766 -16.58 0.27 12.59
N ASP A 767 -17.90 0.39 12.65
CA ASP A 767 -18.73 -0.01 13.81
C ASP A 767 -19.68 -1.19 13.56
N ASP A 768 -19.60 -1.76 12.35
CA ASP A 768 -20.42 -2.86 11.82
C ASP A 768 -21.93 -2.55 11.75
N SER A 769 -22.36 -1.28 11.83
CA SER A 769 -23.77 -0.93 11.72
C SER A 769 -24.28 -0.97 10.28
N VAL A 770 -25.52 -1.42 10.09
CA VAL A 770 -26.21 -1.43 8.79
C VAL A 770 -27.37 -0.44 8.81
N VAL A 771 -27.32 0.53 7.90
CA VAL A 771 -28.38 1.52 7.68
C VAL A 771 -29.21 1.10 6.48
N TRP A 772 -30.53 1.08 6.63
CA TRP A 772 -31.48 0.67 5.58
C TRP A 772 -32.17 1.89 5.00
N TYR A 773 -32.32 1.94 3.67
CA TYR A 773 -32.93 3.07 2.97
C TYR A 773 -34.35 2.76 2.48
N ASP A 774 -35.18 3.81 2.41
CA ASP A 774 -36.50 3.81 1.77
C ASP A 774 -37.46 2.71 2.27
N LEU A 775 -37.40 2.38 3.57
CA LEU A 775 -38.28 1.37 4.20
C LEU A 775 -39.78 1.73 4.09
N ASP A 776 -40.10 3.01 3.93
CA ASP A 776 -41.45 3.53 3.67
C ASP A 776 -42.01 3.10 2.31
N ARG A 777 -41.15 2.67 1.38
CA ARG A 777 -41.53 2.17 0.05
C ARG A 777 -41.62 0.64 -0.02
N LEU A 778 -41.26 -0.08 1.05
CA LEU A 778 -41.32 -1.54 1.07
C LEU A 778 -42.79 -2.02 1.10
N PRO A 779 -43.19 -2.99 0.26
CA PRO A 779 -44.56 -3.50 0.30
C PRO A 779 -44.89 -4.15 1.66
N PRO A 780 -46.12 -3.97 2.18
CA PRO A 780 -46.50 -4.56 3.47
C PRO A 780 -46.30 -6.08 3.58
N SER A 781 -46.42 -6.80 2.46
CA SER A 781 -46.18 -8.24 2.35
C SER A 781 -44.75 -8.69 2.62
N HIS A 782 -43.81 -7.75 2.72
CA HIS A 782 -42.37 -8.02 2.88
C HIS A 782 -41.84 -7.62 4.26
N PHE A 783 -42.63 -6.98 5.13
CA PHE A 783 -42.15 -6.51 6.44
C PHE A 783 -41.65 -7.64 7.35
N GLU A 784 -42.36 -8.76 7.44
CA GLU A 784 -41.93 -9.91 8.26
C GLU A 784 -40.63 -10.54 7.73
N LEU A 785 -40.51 -10.62 6.40
CA LEU A 785 -39.29 -11.08 5.74
C LEU A 785 -38.14 -10.12 6.03
N PHE A 786 -38.35 -8.81 5.90
CA PHE A 786 -37.35 -7.79 6.22
C PHE A 786 -36.89 -7.86 7.68
N GLU A 787 -37.79 -7.99 8.66
CA GLU A 787 -37.40 -8.12 10.07
C GLU A 787 -36.62 -9.42 10.33
N THR A 788 -36.87 -10.48 9.56
CA THR A 788 -36.07 -11.71 9.61
C THR A 788 -34.67 -11.48 9.04
N VAL A 789 -34.56 -10.89 7.84
CA VAL A 789 -33.27 -10.55 7.21
C VAL A 789 -32.45 -9.62 8.10
N LYS A 790 -33.08 -8.58 8.67
CA LYS A 790 -32.44 -7.66 9.60
C LYS A 790 -31.87 -8.39 10.82
N ARG A 791 -32.57 -9.38 11.37
CA ARG A 791 -32.08 -10.19 12.50
C ARG A 791 -30.86 -11.02 12.12
N HIS A 792 -30.84 -11.62 10.93
CA HIS A 792 -29.66 -12.32 10.41
C HIS A 792 -28.48 -11.36 10.20
N CYS A 793 -28.72 -10.18 9.62
CA CYS A 793 -27.69 -9.15 9.49
C CYS A 793 -27.15 -8.66 10.85
N ASP A 794 -28.01 -8.48 11.86
CA ASP A 794 -27.60 -8.07 13.21
C ASP A 794 -26.75 -9.15 13.91
N GLU A 795 -27.07 -10.44 13.71
CA GLU A 795 -26.26 -11.55 14.21
C GLU A 795 -24.93 -11.67 13.45
N ALA A 796 -24.95 -11.52 12.11
CA ALA A 796 -23.74 -11.49 11.29
C ALA A 796 -22.81 -10.34 11.70
N ARG A 797 -23.37 -9.15 11.99
CA ARG A 797 -22.66 -7.99 12.56
C ARG A 797 -21.98 -8.34 13.89
N LEU A 798 -22.66 -9.02 14.82
CA LEU A 798 -22.08 -9.41 16.11
C LEU A 798 -20.87 -10.34 15.92
N ARG A 799 -20.99 -11.32 15.02
CA ARG A 799 -19.91 -12.26 14.72
C ARG A 799 -18.76 -11.62 13.94
N ASN A 800 -19.07 -10.70 13.01
CA ASN A 800 -18.10 -9.92 12.26
C ASN A 800 -17.25 -9.04 13.19
N ALA A 801 -17.91 -8.34 14.13
CA ALA A 801 -17.24 -7.54 15.15
C ALA A 801 -16.33 -8.39 16.04
N HIS A 802 -16.75 -9.61 16.39
CA HIS A 802 -15.95 -10.56 17.17
C HIS A 802 -14.68 -11.01 16.43
N GLU A 803 -14.81 -11.42 15.18
CA GLU A 803 -13.68 -11.81 14.35
C GLU A 803 -12.69 -10.66 14.15
N ARG A 804 -13.20 -9.45 13.90
CA ARG A 804 -12.38 -8.25 13.73
C ARG A 804 -11.69 -7.84 15.04
N ALA A 805 -12.42 -7.89 16.16
CA ALA A 805 -11.91 -7.44 17.44
C ALA A 805 -10.68 -8.22 17.91
N ARG A 806 -10.57 -9.51 17.53
CA ARG A 806 -9.42 -10.36 17.86
C ARG A 806 -8.08 -9.79 17.38
N ARG A 807 -8.09 -8.96 16.33
CA ARG A 807 -6.86 -8.34 15.79
C ARG A 807 -6.37 -7.16 16.64
N PHE A 808 -7.25 -6.47 17.37
CA PHE A 808 -6.84 -5.34 18.22
C PHE A 808 -6.12 -5.84 19.47
N ALA A 809 -4.87 -5.42 19.67
CA ALA A 809 -4.10 -5.73 20.88
C ALA A 809 -4.81 -5.33 22.18
N SER A 810 -5.65 -4.29 22.13
CA SER A 810 -6.46 -3.79 23.26
C SER A 810 -7.72 -4.61 23.56
N CYS A 811 -8.03 -5.64 22.77
CA CYS A 811 -9.16 -6.53 22.98
C CYS A 811 -8.70 -7.90 23.46
N ASP A 812 -9.40 -8.43 24.47
CA ASP A 812 -9.18 -9.78 24.99
C ASP A 812 -9.63 -10.83 23.96
N LEU A 813 -8.82 -11.86 23.75
CA LEU A 813 -9.12 -12.95 22.82
C LEU A 813 -10.27 -13.84 23.30
N ASN A 814 -10.62 -13.76 24.59
CA ASN A 814 -11.74 -14.49 25.18
C ASN A 814 -13.03 -13.67 25.29
N CYS A 815 -13.06 -12.44 24.76
CA CYS A 815 -14.24 -11.59 24.83
C CYS A 815 -15.46 -12.24 24.16
N THR A 816 -16.64 -11.89 24.65
CA THR A 816 -17.90 -12.32 24.03
C THR A 816 -18.19 -11.49 22.77
N PRO A 817 -19.01 -11.98 21.82
CA PRO A 817 -19.39 -11.19 20.64
C PRO A 817 -20.01 -9.83 20.98
N ILE A 818 -20.78 -9.75 22.07
CA ILE A 818 -21.37 -8.49 22.53
C ILE A 818 -20.29 -7.54 23.06
N GLU A 819 -19.30 -8.03 23.80
CA GLU A 819 -18.18 -7.20 24.27
C GLU A 819 -17.29 -6.74 23.12
N ALA A 820 -17.07 -7.60 22.12
CA ALA A 820 -16.34 -7.26 20.90
C ALA A 820 -17.06 -6.17 20.10
N LEU A 821 -18.38 -6.30 19.89
CA LEU A 821 -19.20 -5.25 19.28
C LEU A 821 -19.10 -3.95 20.12
N ARG A 822 -19.15 -4.08 21.45
CA ARG A 822 -18.95 -2.91 22.33
C ARG A 822 -17.56 -2.29 22.21
N HIS A 823 -16.55 -3.08 21.89
CA HIS A 823 -15.20 -2.59 21.66
C HIS A 823 -15.15 -1.77 20.37
N VAL A 824 -15.65 -2.31 19.25
CA VAL A 824 -15.56 -1.63 17.95
C VAL A 824 -16.37 -0.34 17.87
N GLU A 825 -17.65 -0.30 18.32
CA GLU A 825 -18.41 0.97 18.26
C GLU A 825 -17.88 2.00 19.29
N ARG A 826 -17.01 1.61 20.24
CA ARG A 826 -16.33 2.58 21.13
C ARG A 826 -15.20 3.27 20.39
N ARG A 827 -14.42 2.51 19.62
CA ARG A 827 -13.25 2.98 18.87
C ARG A 827 -13.63 3.97 17.78
N SER A 828 -14.74 3.75 17.09
CA SER A 828 -15.23 4.64 16.03
C SER A 828 -15.53 6.07 16.53
N GLU A 829 -15.90 6.21 17.81
CA GLU A 829 -16.30 7.47 18.44
C GLU A 829 -15.23 8.09 19.35
N ASP A 830 -14.08 7.44 19.51
CA ASP A 830 -12.99 7.88 20.39
C ASP A 830 -12.00 8.79 19.65
N LEU A 831 -11.94 10.06 20.05
CA LEU A 831 -11.06 11.08 19.44
C LEU A 831 -9.57 10.77 19.60
N SER A 832 -9.20 10.01 20.64
CA SER A 832 -7.82 9.61 20.89
C SER A 832 -7.40 8.38 20.07
N GLN A 833 -8.36 7.73 19.40
CA GLN A 833 -8.10 6.49 18.71
C GLN A 833 -7.34 6.72 17.40
N VAL A 834 -6.10 6.25 17.38
CA VAL A 834 -5.26 6.23 16.16
C VAL A 834 -5.54 5.04 15.25
N ARG A 835 -6.20 3.99 15.77
CA ARG A 835 -6.59 2.76 15.06
C ARG A 835 -8.10 2.56 15.11
N PRO A 836 -8.92 3.41 14.47
CA PRO A 836 -10.37 3.27 14.52
C PRO A 836 -10.79 1.86 14.06
N GLU A 837 -10.20 1.42 12.95
CA GLU A 837 -10.20 0.04 12.45
C GLU A 837 -8.88 -0.24 11.70
N TYR A 838 -8.71 -1.44 11.16
CA TYR A 838 -7.51 -1.83 10.39
C TYR A 838 -7.71 -1.79 8.86
N ASN A 839 -8.88 -1.35 8.37
CA ASN A 839 -9.14 -1.19 6.95
C ASN A 839 -8.80 -2.45 6.12
N HIS A 840 -8.05 -2.32 5.02
CA HIS A 840 -7.62 -3.40 4.12
C HIS A 840 -6.30 -4.08 4.55
N ALA A 841 -5.83 -3.86 5.79
CA ALA A 841 -4.51 -4.32 6.21
C ALA A 841 -4.27 -5.83 6.05
N THR A 842 -5.30 -6.65 5.86
CA THR A 842 -5.15 -8.10 5.74
C THR A 842 -5.26 -8.62 4.30
N ASP A 843 -5.45 -7.74 3.32
CA ASP A 843 -5.65 -8.14 1.93
C ASP A 843 -4.51 -8.99 1.37
N ALA A 844 -4.87 -10.01 0.58
CA ALA A 844 -3.91 -10.90 -0.09
C ALA A 844 -4.52 -11.70 -1.27
N LEU A 845 -5.85 -11.77 -1.39
CA LEU A 845 -6.56 -12.58 -2.39
C LEU A 845 -7.70 -11.76 -3.03
N CYS A 846 -7.95 -11.96 -4.32
CA CYS A 846 -9.16 -11.54 -4.99
C CYS A 846 -9.74 -12.74 -5.75
N PHE A 847 -10.99 -13.08 -5.44
CA PHE A 847 -11.71 -14.18 -6.08
C PHE A 847 -12.77 -13.62 -7.03
N VAL A 848 -12.70 -14.01 -8.30
CA VAL A 848 -13.62 -13.61 -9.37
C VAL A 848 -14.31 -14.86 -9.90
N GLY A 849 -15.57 -15.07 -9.51
CA GLY A 849 -16.32 -16.25 -9.93
C GLY A 849 -17.58 -16.48 -9.11
N ARG A 850 -18.22 -17.62 -9.31
CA ARG A 850 -19.44 -17.99 -8.58
C ARG A 850 -19.13 -18.17 -7.10
N ARG A 851 -20.04 -17.68 -6.25
CA ARG A 851 -19.85 -17.69 -4.78
C ARG A 851 -19.68 -19.09 -4.22
N GLU A 852 -20.28 -20.11 -4.84
CA GLU A 852 -20.18 -21.50 -4.40
C GLU A 852 -18.73 -22.00 -4.26
N TRP A 853 -17.79 -21.53 -5.09
CA TRP A 853 -16.39 -21.95 -5.08
C TRP A 853 -15.59 -21.45 -3.87
N SER A 854 -16.12 -20.47 -3.15
CA SER A 854 -15.51 -19.92 -1.93
C SER A 854 -16.43 -20.00 -0.71
N ARG A 855 -17.66 -20.53 -0.87
CA ARG A 855 -18.65 -20.65 0.19
C ARG A 855 -18.21 -21.69 1.21
N GLY A 856 -18.25 -21.32 2.49
CA GLY A 856 -17.76 -22.16 3.58
C GLY A 856 -16.23 -22.20 3.72
N LEU A 857 -15.47 -21.49 2.87
CA LEU A 857 -14.03 -21.35 3.07
C LEU A 857 -13.75 -20.19 4.03
N PHE A 858 -12.99 -20.46 5.10
CA PHE A 858 -12.51 -19.42 6.00
C PHE A 858 -11.32 -18.69 5.36
N LEU A 859 -11.52 -17.43 4.99
CA LEU A 859 -10.55 -16.59 4.27
C LEU A 859 -9.91 -15.51 5.16
N ASP A 860 -10.23 -15.50 6.45
CA ASP A 860 -9.65 -14.60 7.46
C ASP A 860 -9.67 -13.10 7.10
N ARG A 861 -10.70 -12.64 6.37
CA ARG A 861 -10.83 -11.25 5.90
C ARG A 861 -9.67 -10.80 5.00
N ARG A 862 -9.11 -11.73 4.22
CA ARG A 862 -7.99 -11.46 3.31
C ARG A 862 -8.39 -11.41 1.84
N ALA A 863 -9.67 -11.64 1.56
CA ALA A 863 -10.15 -11.89 0.21
C ALA A 863 -11.19 -10.87 -0.25
N PHE A 864 -10.88 -10.15 -1.31
CA PHE A 864 -11.88 -9.47 -2.12
C PHE A 864 -12.72 -10.53 -2.84
N LEU A 865 -14.04 -10.35 -2.87
CA LEU A 865 -14.95 -11.33 -3.45
C LEU A 865 -15.88 -10.67 -4.48
N THR A 866 -15.72 -10.99 -5.76
CA THR A 866 -16.64 -10.54 -6.81
C THR A 866 -17.33 -11.74 -7.46
N SER A 867 -18.63 -11.59 -7.66
CA SER A 867 -19.46 -12.57 -8.34
C SER A 867 -19.30 -12.45 -9.84
N TYR A 868 -19.20 -13.58 -10.53
CA TYR A 868 -19.16 -13.70 -11.97
C TYR A 868 -19.64 -15.10 -12.35
N ASP A 869 -20.46 -15.23 -13.40
CA ASP A 869 -20.89 -16.52 -13.94
C ASP A 869 -20.39 -16.67 -15.38
N PRO A 870 -19.40 -17.54 -15.65
CA PRO A 870 -18.84 -17.71 -16.99
C PRO A 870 -19.85 -18.27 -17.99
N THR A 871 -20.92 -18.92 -17.52
CA THR A 871 -21.94 -19.51 -18.42
C THR A 871 -22.83 -18.47 -19.09
N GLN A 872 -22.81 -17.23 -18.60
CA GLN A 872 -23.59 -16.12 -19.11
C GLN A 872 -22.76 -15.15 -19.97
N ASP A 873 -21.46 -15.38 -20.10
CA ASP A 873 -20.56 -14.53 -20.86
C ASP A 873 -20.62 -14.86 -22.36
N ASP A 874 -20.25 -13.89 -23.19
CA ASP A 874 -20.15 -14.08 -24.63
C ASP A 874 -18.81 -14.71 -25.04
N GLU A 875 -18.69 -15.08 -26.32
CA GLU A 875 -17.45 -15.63 -26.89
C GLU A 875 -16.25 -14.66 -26.76
N GLU A 876 -16.53 -13.36 -26.61
CA GLU A 876 -15.54 -12.32 -26.40
C GLU A 876 -15.23 -12.06 -24.92
N HIS A 877 -15.85 -12.78 -23.98
CA HIS A 877 -15.72 -12.59 -22.54
C HIS A 877 -15.91 -11.13 -22.09
N SER A 878 -16.92 -10.45 -22.63
CA SER A 878 -17.17 -9.03 -22.41
C SER A 878 -17.60 -8.70 -20.98
N ILE A 879 -18.31 -9.62 -20.30
CA ILE A 879 -18.68 -9.48 -18.89
C ILE A 879 -17.43 -9.57 -18.03
N LEU A 880 -16.61 -10.61 -18.23
CA LEU A 880 -15.37 -10.78 -17.48
C LEU A 880 -14.42 -9.59 -17.68
N LEU A 881 -14.20 -9.15 -18.92
CA LEU A 881 -13.36 -7.98 -19.21
C LEU A 881 -13.83 -6.74 -18.43
N ARG A 882 -15.14 -6.51 -18.38
CA ARG A 882 -15.73 -5.37 -17.66
C ARG A 882 -15.55 -5.47 -16.15
N ILE A 883 -15.71 -6.67 -15.58
CA ILE A 883 -15.47 -6.92 -14.16
C ILE A 883 -13.99 -6.71 -13.82
N LEU A 884 -13.09 -7.32 -14.60
CA LEU A 884 -11.65 -7.23 -14.39
C LEU A 884 -11.10 -5.81 -14.61
N GLY A 885 -11.67 -5.05 -15.54
CA GLY A 885 -11.32 -3.64 -15.78
C GLY A 885 -11.55 -2.75 -14.55
N ALA A 886 -12.45 -3.14 -13.64
CA ALA A 886 -12.63 -2.47 -12.35
C ALA A 886 -11.88 -3.19 -11.22
N ALA A 887 -11.99 -4.52 -11.13
CA ALA A 887 -11.47 -5.31 -10.02
C ALA A 887 -9.94 -5.32 -9.97
N ILE A 888 -9.25 -5.51 -11.11
CA ILE A 888 -7.78 -5.58 -11.12
C ILE A 888 -7.16 -4.25 -10.68
N PRO A 889 -7.46 -3.09 -11.30
CA PRO A 889 -6.84 -1.83 -10.89
C PRO A 889 -7.16 -1.44 -9.44
N VAL A 890 -8.39 -1.67 -8.97
CA VAL A 890 -8.80 -1.32 -7.61
C VAL A 890 -8.15 -2.22 -6.56
N CYS A 891 -8.26 -3.55 -6.70
CA CYS A 891 -7.70 -4.47 -5.72
C CYS A 891 -6.18 -4.50 -5.75
N ALA A 892 -5.54 -4.41 -6.93
CA ALA A 892 -4.09 -4.30 -7.05
C ALA A 892 -3.59 -2.96 -6.50
N GLY A 893 -4.29 -1.84 -6.78
CA GLY A 893 -3.94 -0.53 -6.25
C GLY A 893 -4.00 -0.48 -4.72
N ILE A 894 -5.05 -1.06 -4.11
CA ILE A 894 -5.13 -1.22 -2.65
C ILE A 894 -3.95 -2.04 -2.13
N ASN A 895 -3.76 -3.25 -2.65
CA ASN A 895 -2.70 -4.15 -2.18
C ASN A 895 -1.30 -3.54 -2.31
N LEU A 896 -0.97 -2.90 -3.44
CA LEU A 896 0.33 -2.28 -3.67
C LEU A 896 0.58 -1.06 -2.75
N GLU A 897 -0.45 -0.26 -2.48
CA GLU A 897 -0.34 0.86 -1.55
C GLU A 897 -0.02 0.39 -0.12
N TYR A 898 -0.66 -0.70 0.33
CA TYR A 898 -0.33 -1.35 1.60
C TYR A 898 1.04 -2.02 1.56
N TYR A 899 1.41 -2.66 0.45
CA TYR A 899 2.71 -3.29 0.25
C TYR A 899 3.84 -2.27 0.45
N PHE A 900 3.85 -1.19 -0.32
CA PHE A 900 4.94 -0.21 -0.30
C PHE A 900 4.96 0.56 1.03
N SER A 901 3.79 0.95 1.55
CA SER A 901 3.71 1.58 2.88
C SER A 901 4.26 0.67 3.99
N SER A 902 4.12 -0.65 3.86
CA SER A 902 4.61 -1.65 4.83
C SER A 902 6.10 -1.93 4.73
N VAL A 903 6.64 -1.93 3.50
CA VAL A 903 8.05 -2.17 3.25
C VAL A 903 8.91 -0.99 3.70
N ASP A 904 8.53 0.24 3.31
CA ASP A 904 9.23 1.47 3.72
C ASP A 904 8.23 2.58 4.04
N ASN A 905 7.76 2.59 5.30
CA ASN A 905 6.80 3.59 5.75
C ASN A 905 7.35 5.03 5.77
N THR A 906 8.67 5.20 5.73
CA THR A 906 9.29 6.53 5.77
C THR A 906 9.27 7.19 4.41
N LYS A 907 9.42 6.39 3.34
CA LYS A 907 9.46 6.85 1.95
C LYS A 907 8.13 6.71 1.22
N TYR A 908 7.46 5.57 1.38
CA TYR A 908 6.20 5.26 0.70
C TYR A 908 4.96 5.47 1.58
N GLY A 909 5.14 5.65 2.89
CA GLY A 909 4.05 5.86 3.82
C GLY A 909 4.08 7.23 4.49
N SER A 910 3.08 7.45 5.36
CA SER A 910 2.89 8.73 6.03
C SER A 910 3.43 8.78 7.46
N GLY A 911 4.35 7.88 7.81
CA GLY A 911 4.91 7.83 9.16
C GLY A 911 3.86 7.46 10.21
N THR A 912 3.97 8.04 11.41
CA THR A 912 3.01 7.76 12.49
C THR A 912 1.91 8.82 12.55
N LYS A 913 0.65 8.38 12.75
CA LYS A 913 -0.50 9.29 12.85
C LYS A 913 -0.41 10.31 14.00
N LEU A 914 0.33 9.99 15.07
CA LEU A 914 0.37 10.79 16.30
C LEU A 914 0.84 12.25 16.08
N PRO A 915 1.96 12.52 15.38
CA PRO A 915 2.44 13.86 15.04
C PRO A 915 1.81 14.47 13.78
N HIS A 916 0.75 13.87 13.20
CA HIS A 916 0.16 14.38 11.95
C HIS A 916 -0.46 15.76 12.13
N ASN A 917 -0.05 16.71 11.30
CA ASN A 917 -0.72 17.99 11.13
C ASN A 917 -1.36 18.03 9.75
N ILE A 918 -2.68 18.26 9.70
CA ILE A 918 -3.38 18.49 8.43
C ILE A 918 -2.96 19.86 7.90
N VAL A 919 -2.55 19.91 6.63
CA VAL A 919 -2.14 21.12 5.95
C VAL A 919 -3.05 21.39 4.76
N SER A 920 -3.63 22.58 4.73
CA SER A 920 -4.49 23.10 3.66
C SER A 920 -5.71 22.23 3.33
N LEU A 921 -6.06 21.27 4.18
CA LEU A 921 -6.98 20.14 3.93
C LEU A 921 -6.60 19.24 2.75
N LEU A 922 -5.36 19.35 2.26
CA LEU A 922 -4.89 18.61 1.10
C LEU A 922 -4.02 17.43 1.48
N GLY A 923 -3.23 17.55 2.55
CA GLY A 923 -2.34 16.49 2.99
C GLY A 923 -1.99 16.58 4.47
N VAL A 924 -1.06 15.72 4.87
CA VAL A 924 -0.57 15.64 6.25
C VAL A 924 0.94 15.83 6.29
N MET A 925 1.43 16.48 7.33
CA MET A 925 2.85 16.59 7.66
C MET A 925 3.15 15.87 8.97
N GLU A 926 4.35 15.35 9.12
CA GLU A 926 4.87 14.86 10.39
C GLU A 926 5.56 16.00 11.15
N GLY A 927 4.90 16.53 12.19
CA GLY A 927 5.39 17.70 12.90
C GLY A 927 5.16 19.01 12.14
N ALA A 928 5.98 20.03 12.41
CA ALA A 928 5.76 21.39 11.90
C ALA A 928 6.45 21.70 10.56
N THR A 929 7.47 20.92 10.19
CA THR A 929 8.34 21.19 9.04
C THR A 929 8.85 19.88 8.43
N SER A 930 7.94 19.08 7.84
CA SER A 930 8.26 17.91 7.03
C SER A 930 7.83 18.10 5.57
N ASP A 931 8.30 17.20 4.71
CA ASP A 931 7.63 17.02 3.42
C ASP A 931 6.15 16.63 3.62
N LEU A 932 5.33 16.86 2.60
CA LEU A 932 3.96 16.38 2.61
C LEU A 932 3.99 14.84 2.53
N ARG A 933 3.37 14.18 3.49
CA ARG A 933 3.44 12.74 3.61
C ARG A 933 2.39 12.08 2.73
N THR A 934 2.84 11.20 1.84
CA THR A 934 2.00 10.34 1.00
C THR A 934 1.81 8.97 1.66
N GLY A 935 0.93 8.16 1.11
CA GLY A 935 0.60 6.82 1.52
C GLY A 935 0.04 6.65 2.93
N LEU A 936 0.11 5.42 3.42
CA LEU A 936 -0.58 4.99 4.62
C LEU A 936 0.29 5.15 5.86
N TYR A 937 -0.32 5.53 6.98
CA TYR A 937 0.40 5.67 8.25
C TYR A 937 0.58 4.32 8.91
N ARG A 938 1.62 4.20 9.74
CA ARG A 938 2.06 2.95 10.38
C ARG A 938 0.91 2.16 11.01
N GLN A 939 -0.01 2.83 11.70
CA GLN A 939 -1.13 2.19 12.38
C GLN A 939 -2.16 1.50 11.44
N MET A 940 -2.17 1.81 10.13
CA MET A 940 -2.97 1.09 9.13
C MET A 940 -2.30 -0.18 8.60
N ILE A 941 -0.99 -0.33 8.77
CA ILE A 941 -0.20 -1.38 8.11
C ILE A 941 0.42 -2.39 9.10
N GLU A 942 0.26 -2.20 10.42
CA GLU A 942 0.98 -2.99 11.44
C GLU A 942 0.71 -4.50 11.36
N ILE A 943 -0.46 -4.89 10.84
CA ILE A 943 -0.86 -6.30 10.70
C ILE A 943 -0.76 -6.81 9.25
N HIS A 944 -0.31 -5.95 8.33
CA HIS A 944 -0.21 -6.27 6.92
C HIS A 944 0.98 -7.18 6.62
N GLU A 945 0.74 -8.13 5.72
CA GLU A 945 1.74 -9.04 5.20
C GLU A 945 1.98 -8.64 3.75
N PRO A 946 3.06 -7.87 3.45
CA PRO A 946 3.28 -7.31 2.13
C PRO A 946 3.60 -8.43 1.13
N MET A 947 2.57 -8.83 0.41
CA MET A 947 2.58 -9.82 -0.68
C MET A 947 1.77 -9.24 -1.82
N ARG A 948 2.20 -9.48 -3.06
CA ARG A 948 1.42 -9.15 -4.24
C ARG A 948 0.15 -9.99 -4.26
N ILE A 949 -0.98 -9.32 -4.42
CA ILE A 949 -2.31 -9.95 -4.39
C ILE A 949 -2.42 -11.10 -5.39
N LEU A 950 -3.03 -12.20 -4.95
CA LEU A 950 -3.39 -13.33 -5.80
C LEU A 950 -4.79 -13.14 -6.36
N PHE A 951 -4.93 -13.18 -7.68
CA PHE A 951 -6.21 -13.28 -8.37
C PHE A 951 -6.50 -14.74 -8.70
N VAL A 952 -7.67 -15.23 -8.28
CA VAL A 952 -8.23 -16.53 -8.68
C VAL A 952 -9.49 -16.25 -9.48
N ILE A 953 -9.43 -16.51 -10.78
CA ILE A 953 -10.48 -16.15 -11.74
C ILE A 953 -11.08 -17.41 -12.33
N GLU A 954 -12.40 -17.56 -12.21
CA GLU A 954 -13.15 -18.64 -12.85
C GLU A 954 -13.25 -18.39 -14.36
N THR A 955 -12.30 -18.91 -15.14
CA THR A 955 -12.22 -18.74 -16.60
C THR A 955 -11.21 -19.74 -17.21
N THR A 956 -11.01 -19.67 -18.52
CA THR A 956 -10.00 -20.47 -19.24
C THR A 956 -8.70 -19.66 -19.47
N PRO A 957 -7.55 -20.33 -19.64
CA PRO A 957 -6.29 -19.68 -19.99
C PRO A 957 -6.39 -18.82 -21.26
N ASP A 958 -7.02 -19.35 -22.30
CA ASP A 958 -7.15 -18.67 -23.60
C ASP A 958 -7.99 -17.38 -23.49
N ALA A 959 -9.09 -17.44 -22.72
CA ALA A 959 -9.93 -16.29 -22.43
C ALA A 959 -9.14 -15.19 -21.70
N MET A 960 -8.36 -15.57 -20.69
CA MET A 960 -7.56 -14.63 -19.91
C MET A 960 -6.44 -14.00 -20.75
N LEU A 961 -5.75 -14.78 -21.59
CA LEU A 961 -4.73 -14.26 -22.51
C LEU A 961 -5.33 -13.25 -23.49
N ASN A 962 -6.51 -13.55 -24.06
CA ASN A 962 -7.22 -12.64 -24.96
C ASN A 962 -7.58 -11.31 -24.25
N ILE A 963 -8.06 -11.36 -23.02
CA ILE A 963 -8.33 -10.17 -22.20
C ILE A 963 -7.06 -9.36 -21.98
N MET A 964 -5.94 -10.01 -21.65
CA MET A 964 -4.65 -9.35 -21.45
C MET A 964 -4.09 -8.71 -22.73
N ASP A 965 -4.44 -9.22 -23.91
CA ASP A 965 -4.05 -8.63 -25.20
C ASP A 965 -4.92 -7.44 -25.57
N ARG A 966 -6.24 -7.51 -25.33
CA ARG A 966 -7.18 -6.42 -25.65
C ARG A 966 -7.11 -5.25 -24.67
N HIS A 967 -6.74 -5.49 -23.40
CA HIS A 967 -6.66 -4.46 -22.37
C HIS A 967 -5.24 -4.33 -21.82
N GLN A 968 -4.48 -3.38 -22.38
CA GLN A 968 -3.05 -3.21 -22.11
C GLN A 968 -2.72 -3.04 -20.62
N ASP A 969 -3.53 -2.30 -19.85
CA ASP A 969 -3.24 -2.09 -18.41
C ASP A 969 -3.36 -3.38 -17.57
N ILE A 970 -4.38 -4.20 -17.85
CA ILE A 970 -4.52 -5.53 -17.23
C ILE A 970 -3.33 -6.41 -17.65
N GLY A 971 -3.01 -6.41 -18.95
CA GLY A 971 -1.87 -7.12 -19.49
C GLY A 971 -0.54 -6.71 -18.83
N ARG A 972 -0.33 -5.41 -18.59
CA ARG A 972 0.86 -4.85 -17.95
C ARG A 972 1.02 -5.37 -16.53
N LEU A 973 -0.03 -5.30 -15.71
CA LEU A 973 0.02 -5.76 -14.32
C LEU A 973 0.23 -7.28 -14.22
N CYS A 974 -0.45 -8.07 -15.07
CA CYS A 974 -0.31 -9.53 -15.08
C CYS A 974 1.06 -9.98 -15.61
N ARG A 975 1.51 -9.46 -16.76
CA ARG A 975 2.78 -9.85 -17.40
C ARG A 975 4.00 -9.33 -16.63
N GLY A 976 3.88 -8.16 -16.02
CA GLY A 976 4.93 -7.58 -15.17
C GLY A 976 5.03 -8.23 -13.79
N ASN A 977 4.18 -9.22 -13.46
CA ASN A 977 4.11 -9.83 -12.13
C ASN A 977 3.85 -8.79 -11.02
N TRP A 978 3.09 -7.73 -11.30
CA TRP A 978 2.61 -6.80 -10.26
C TRP A 978 1.50 -7.42 -9.41
N ILE A 979 0.82 -8.42 -9.97
CA ILE A 979 -0.15 -9.29 -9.30
C ILE A 979 0.17 -10.74 -9.62
N GLN A 980 -0.30 -11.67 -8.78
CA GLN A 980 -0.25 -13.11 -9.07
C GLN A 980 -1.58 -13.54 -9.68
N LEU A 981 -1.56 -14.44 -10.68
CA LEU A 981 -2.74 -14.82 -11.43
C LEU A 981 -2.89 -16.34 -11.52
N ALA A 982 -4.08 -16.83 -11.18
CA ALA A 982 -4.50 -18.20 -11.37
C ALA A 982 -5.91 -18.25 -11.97
N VAL A 983 -6.13 -19.21 -12.87
CA VAL A 983 -7.44 -19.48 -13.48
C VAL A 983 -7.98 -20.80 -12.97
N LEU A 984 -9.28 -20.82 -12.65
CA LEU A 984 -10.02 -22.00 -12.19
C LEU A 984 -10.98 -22.44 -13.29
N ASN A 985 -10.82 -23.66 -13.79
CA ASN A 985 -11.78 -24.26 -14.70
C ASN A 985 -12.98 -24.80 -13.91
N HIS A 986 -14.18 -24.32 -14.25
CA HIS A 986 -15.39 -24.65 -13.51
C HIS A 986 -15.94 -26.06 -13.77
N GLU A 987 -15.52 -26.73 -14.84
CA GLU A 987 -15.95 -28.10 -15.18
C GLU A 987 -15.03 -29.13 -14.55
N THR A 988 -13.71 -28.90 -14.61
CA THR A 988 -12.71 -29.87 -14.17
C THR A 988 -12.20 -29.62 -12.75
N SER A 989 -12.46 -28.44 -12.17
CA SER A 989 -11.84 -27.98 -10.90
C SER A 989 -10.31 -27.92 -10.96
N GLU A 990 -9.74 -27.89 -12.16
CA GLU A 990 -8.30 -27.70 -12.36
C GLU A 990 -7.96 -26.22 -12.26
N ILE A 991 -6.82 -25.95 -11.62
CA ILE A 991 -6.25 -24.61 -11.53
C ILE A 991 -4.99 -24.56 -12.38
N GLN A 992 -4.81 -23.46 -13.10
CA GLN A 992 -3.56 -23.13 -13.78
C GLN A 992 -3.05 -21.78 -13.29
N VAL A 993 -1.74 -21.68 -13.06
CA VAL A 993 -1.07 -20.47 -12.56
C VAL A 993 -0.29 -19.84 -13.70
N TYR A 994 -0.38 -18.52 -13.82
CA TYR A 994 0.40 -17.76 -14.79
C TYR A 994 1.85 -17.60 -14.28
N GLU A 995 2.80 -18.27 -14.92
CA GLU A 995 4.24 -18.16 -14.63
C GLU A 995 5.05 -18.11 -15.93
N GLY A 996 6.06 -17.24 -16.00
CA GLY A 996 6.97 -17.18 -17.15
C GLY A 996 6.31 -16.87 -18.49
N GLY A 997 5.20 -16.12 -18.48
CA GLY A 997 4.45 -15.77 -19.69
C GLY A 997 3.43 -16.81 -20.16
N THR A 998 3.26 -17.92 -19.41
CA THR A 998 2.38 -19.03 -19.79
C THR A 998 1.57 -19.53 -18.60
N PHE A 999 0.45 -20.22 -18.85
CA PHE A 999 -0.31 -20.90 -17.80
C PHE A 999 0.23 -22.32 -17.59
N ALA A 1000 0.67 -22.61 -16.37
CA ALA A 1000 1.16 -23.92 -15.95
C ALA A 1000 0.15 -24.60 -15.00
N PRO A 1001 -0.07 -25.92 -15.10
CA PRO A 1001 -0.99 -26.63 -14.21
C PRO A 1001 -0.52 -26.59 -12.76
N PHE A 1002 -1.45 -26.30 -11.84
CA PHE A 1002 -1.19 -26.34 -10.41
C PHE A 1002 -1.58 -27.69 -9.82
N ILE A 1003 -0.66 -28.29 -9.05
CA ILE A 1003 -0.90 -29.54 -8.34
C ILE A 1003 -1.07 -29.20 -6.86
N ALA A 1004 -2.26 -29.49 -6.33
CA ALA A 1004 -2.59 -29.30 -4.93
C ALA A 1004 -1.73 -30.18 -4.01
N ASN A 1005 -1.23 -29.62 -2.92
CA ASN A 1005 -0.43 -30.34 -1.94
C ASN A 1005 -1.31 -30.80 -0.78
N GLY A 1006 -1.56 -32.11 -0.68
CA GLY A 1006 -2.36 -32.72 0.38
C GLY A 1006 -3.83 -32.96 0.00
N ASP A 1007 -4.53 -33.70 0.84
CA ASP A 1007 -5.83 -34.30 0.49
C ASP A 1007 -7.02 -33.75 1.29
N THR A 1008 -6.79 -33.00 2.37
CA THR A 1008 -7.87 -32.57 3.29
C THR A 1008 -7.66 -31.18 3.86
N LEU A 1009 -8.75 -30.41 4.00
CA LEU A 1009 -8.78 -29.16 4.77
C LEU A 1009 -9.25 -29.41 6.21
N PRO A 1010 -8.73 -28.66 7.21
CA PRO A 1010 -9.33 -28.64 8.54
C PRO A 1010 -10.81 -28.24 8.45
N SER A 1011 -11.70 -29.01 9.08
CA SER A 1011 -13.14 -28.74 9.10
C SER A 1011 -13.59 -28.32 10.49
N VAL A 1012 -14.43 -27.30 10.56
CA VAL A 1012 -15.03 -26.74 11.79
C VAL A 1012 -16.52 -26.48 11.60
N ASP A 1013 -17.25 -26.38 12.71
CA ASP A 1013 -18.70 -26.13 12.65
C ASP A 1013 -19.03 -24.68 12.32
N SER A 1014 -18.25 -23.72 12.85
CA SER A 1014 -18.46 -22.28 12.62
C SER A 1014 -17.13 -21.53 12.52
N SER A 1015 -17.15 -20.35 11.88
CA SER A 1015 -15.96 -19.48 11.84
C SER A 1015 -15.45 -19.13 13.24
N THR A 1016 -16.35 -18.95 14.21
CA THR A 1016 -16.00 -18.61 15.60
C THR A 1016 -15.15 -19.68 16.26
N GLN A 1017 -15.44 -20.96 16.01
CA GLN A 1017 -14.65 -22.07 16.56
C GLN A 1017 -13.20 -22.05 16.04
N TRP A 1018 -13.01 -21.61 14.79
CA TRP A 1018 -11.70 -21.57 14.15
C TRP A 1018 -10.84 -20.40 14.66
N PHE A 1019 -11.39 -19.19 14.72
CA PHE A 1019 -10.58 -18.01 15.03
C PHE A 1019 -10.42 -17.70 16.52
N ARG A 1020 -11.29 -18.25 17.39
CA ARG A 1020 -11.28 -17.92 18.82
C ARG A 1020 -9.94 -18.26 19.47
N GLY A 1021 -9.46 -17.38 20.34
CA GLY A 1021 -8.17 -17.55 21.01
C GLY A 1021 -6.94 -17.18 20.17
N HIS A 1022 -7.11 -16.77 18.90
CA HIS A 1022 -6.00 -16.45 18.01
C HIS A 1022 -6.01 -15.00 17.56
N ARG A 1023 -4.82 -14.37 17.54
CA ARG A 1023 -4.62 -12.97 17.08
C ARG A 1023 -4.01 -12.88 15.68
N GLY A 1024 -3.13 -13.83 15.35
CA GLY A 1024 -2.41 -13.88 14.08
C GLY A 1024 -3.30 -14.29 12.91
N HIS A 1025 -2.69 -14.27 11.74
CA HIS A 1025 -3.28 -14.83 10.51
C HIS A 1025 -3.45 -16.33 10.65
N LEU A 1026 -4.61 -16.82 10.26
CA LEU A 1026 -4.98 -18.22 10.37
C LEU A 1026 -4.99 -18.89 8.99
N PRO A 1027 -4.68 -20.20 8.94
CA PRO A 1027 -4.79 -20.96 7.70
C PRO A 1027 -6.26 -21.14 7.28
N PHE A 1028 -6.44 -21.53 6.03
CA PHE A 1028 -7.73 -21.86 5.45
C PHE A 1028 -8.38 -23.05 6.18
N ALA A 1029 -9.70 -23.00 6.35
CA ALA A 1029 -10.50 -24.07 6.92
C ALA A 1029 -11.88 -24.15 6.24
N TRP A 1030 -12.49 -25.32 6.33
CA TRP A 1030 -13.84 -25.58 5.88
C TRP A 1030 -14.85 -25.37 7.01
N VAL A 1031 -15.83 -24.49 6.79
CA VAL A 1031 -16.89 -24.14 7.74
C VAL A 1031 -18.20 -24.78 7.30
N THR A 1032 -18.68 -25.75 8.08
CA THR A 1032 -19.84 -26.56 7.70
C THR A 1032 -21.17 -25.82 7.87
N ALA A 1033 -21.30 -24.91 8.84
CA ALA A 1033 -22.54 -24.14 9.07
C ALA A 1033 -22.97 -23.26 7.89
N ALA A 1034 -22.08 -22.96 6.94
CA ALA A 1034 -22.42 -22.21 5.73
C ALA A 1034 -23.35 -22.99 4.77
N TRP A 1035 -23.63 -24.27 5.05
CA TRP A 1035 -24.39 -25.17 4.19
C TRP A 1035 -25.55 -25.84 4.96
N ALA A 1036 -26.71 -25.97 4.31
CA ALA A 1036 -27.95 -26.45 4.94
C ALA A 1036 -27.86 -27.87 5.54
N ASP A 1037 -27.06 -28.77 4.97
CA ASP A 1037 -26.87 -30.14 5.47
C ASP A 1037 -26.04 -30.23 6.76
N GLY A 1038 -25.34 -29.14 7.14
CA GLY A 1038 -24.62 -29.03 8.41
C GLY A 1038 -25.55 -28.88 9.62
N ALA A 1039 -26.81 -28.52 9.39
CA ALA A 1039 -27.85 -28.43 10.42
C ALA A 1039 -28.51 -29.79 10.72
N LYS A 1040 -27.73 -30.89 10.75
CA LYS A 1040 -28.24 -32.18 11.22
C LYS A 1040 -28.48 -32.13 12.73
N GLN A 1041 -29.76 -32.03 13.07
CA GLN A 1041 -30.41 -32.54 14.29
C GLN A 1041 -29.53 -32.59 15.54
N ASP A 1042 -29.67 -31.56 16.38
CA ASP A 1042 -29.63 -31.74 17.83
C ASP A 1042 -30.78 -32.71 18.21
N ASP A 1043 -30.58 -34.00 17.97
CA ASP A 1043 -31.40 -35.04 18.58
C ASP A 1043 -31.08 -35.01 20.06
N GLY A 1044 -32.02 -34.47 20.83
CA GLY A 1044 -31.99 -34.44 22.29
C GLY A 1044 -31.73 -35.83 22.87
N SER A 1045 -30.47 -36.15 23.11
CA SER A 1045 -30.05 -37.35 23.85
C SER A 1045 -28.61 -37.25 24.36
N SER A 1046 -28.31 -36.30 25.26
CA SER A 1046 -27.22 -36.50 26.23
C SER A 1046 -27.34 -35.65 27.49
N ALA A 1047 -28.53 -35.57 28.06
CA ALA A 1047 -28.68 -35.28 29.50
C ALA A 1047 -28.57 -36.57 30.31
N SER A 1048 -27.39 -37.20 30.35
CA SER A 1048 -26.94 -38.09 31.45
C SER A 1048 -25.61 -38.73 31.10
N GLY A 1049 -24.52 -38.28 31.73
CA GLY A 1049 -23.23 -38.95 31.53
C GLY A 1049 -22.02 -38.24 32.13
N MET A 1050 -22.19 -37.46 33.19
CA MET A 1050 -21.05 -36.90 33.93
C MET A 1050 -20.43 -38.04 34.76
N ARG A 1051 -19.44 -38.74 34.20
CA ARG A 1051 -18.51 -39.56 34.98
C ARG A 1051 -17.07 -39.18 34.65
N SER A 1052 -16.41 -38.74 35.72
CA SER A 1052 -14.99 -38.49 35.85
C SER A 1052 -14.13 -39.62 35.25
N SER A 1053 -13.17 -39.24 34.42
CA SER A 1053 -11.86 -39.90 34.44
C SER A 1053 -10.80 -38.83 34.22
N ALA A 1054 -10.27 -38.34 35.35
CA ALA A 1054 -8.96 -37.75 35.38
C ALA A 1054 -7.96 -38.87 35.02
N ASN A 1055 -7.08 -38.64 34.06
CA ASN A 1055 -5.76 -39.23 34.15
C ASN A 1055 -4.71 -38.29 33.56
N ALA A 1056 -3.63 -38.18 34.33
CA ALA A 1056 -2.55 -37.25 34.20
C ALA A 1056 -1.59 -37.63 33.07
N GLY A 1057 -1.02 -36.60 32.44
CA GLY A 1057 0.13 -36.68 31.55
C GLY A 1057 0.89 -35.36 31.62
N GLN A 1058 1.90 -35.33 32.49
CA GLN A 1058 2.69 -34.19 32.90
C GLN A 1058 3.35 -33.46 31.73
N SER A 1059 3.21 -32.13 31.70
CA SER A 1059 4.19 -31.22 31.12
C SER A 1059 4.95 -30.58 32.28
N PRO A 1060 6.30 -30.58 32.31
CA PRO A 1060 7.04 -29.95 33.38
C PRO A 1060 7.09 -28.44 33.14
N ALA A 1061 6.43 -27.70 34.03
CA ALA A 1061 6.72 -26.30 34.29
C ALA A 1061 7.87 -26.21 35.32
N SER A 1062 8.78 -25.26 35.10
CA SER A 1062 9.55 -24.52 36.10
C SER A 1062 10.61 -23.69 35.35
N ASP A 1063 10.94 -22.45 35.66
CA ASP A 1063 10.39 -21.46 36.59
C ASP A 1063 11.16 -20.16 36.33
N LEU A 1064 10.51 -19.04 36.67
CA LEU A 1064 11.07 -17.80 37.21
C LEU A 1064 12.15 -17.02 36.44
N GLY A 1065 11.79 -15.75 36.16
CA GLY A 1065 12.73 -14.70 35.80
C GLY A 1065 12.08 -13.33 35.69
N THR A 1066 11.43 -12.85 36.76
CA THR A 1066 11.07 -11.44 36.92
C THR A 1066 12.33 -10.56 36.84
N GLY A 1067 12.32 -9.58 35.94
CA GLY A 1067 13.33 -8.52 35.86
C GLY A 1067 12.76 -7.31 35.15
N ALA A 1068 12.47 -6.26 35.93
CA ALA A 1068 12.08 -4.95 35.46
C ALA A 1068 13.27 -4.22 34.79
N ALA A 1069 12.97 -3.36 33.80
CA ALA A 1069 13.37 -1.95 33.70
C ALA A 1069 13.58 -1.49 32.24
N VAL A 1070 12.90 -0.39 31.91
CA VAL A 1070 13.13 0.62 30.83
C VAL A 1070 12.92 0.18 29.39
#